data_AF-A0A1R3GLZ8-F1
#
_entry.id   AF-A0A1R3GLZ8-F1
#
_cell.length_a   1.000
_cell.length_b   1.000
_cell.length_c   1.000
_cell.angle_alpha   90.00
_cell.angle_beta   90.00
_cell.angle_gamma   90.00
#
_symmetry.space_group_name_H-M   'P 1'
#
loop_
_entity.id
_entity.type
_entity.pdbx_description
1 polymer ?
#
loop_
_entity_poly.entity_id
_entity_poly.type
_entity_poly.pdbx_seq_one_letter_code
_entity_poly.pdbx_strand_id
1 'polypeptide(L)'
;MAAISITMNLVLLLSTSILFMGVFSEKVSKPEVVNVGAIFSFNTINGKVSKIAMKAAEDDINADPSVLGGRKLSITLHDSNFSSFLGIIGALQFMETDTVAIIGPQTAVMAHVLSHLANELHVPLLSFTALDPSLSPLQYPFFVQTAPSDLFQMTAIADMISYYGWAEVVALYTDDDQSRNGIITLGDKLSERRCRISYKAALRPDPTATRSDVMAELVKIQMMESRVIVLHTFTKTGLLVFEVAKSLGMMEKQYVWIASSWLSTVLDSNSSLKSETPDSILGALTLRPHTPDSKRKRNFISRWNQLSNGSIGFNPYALYAYDTVWMIARSVKLFFDQGGTISFSNDTKLNGLGGRTLNLSALNIFDGGQQLLQNILNTNMTGLTGPVLFNQERSLLNPSYDIINVVQTGYRQIGYWSNHSHLSIVPPETLYGQKPNLSSSNQYLDSVVWPGGETKRPRGWVFPNNGRELRIGVPRRVSYRNIVLLGNGTDRGHMVQGYCIDVFLAAIRFLPYAVPYRFIPFGDGHKNPSYYELVSKINSGVFDGVVGDIAIVTNRTKIVDFTQPYIESGLVVVAPVKKISSSAWSFSRPFTPPMWAVTAAFFLIVGAVVWVLEHRINDEFRGPPKQQIVTILWFSFSTMFFAHRENTVSTLGRLILIIWLFVVLIINSSYTASLTSILTVQQLSSPIKGIESLVSSGESIGFQVGSFAENYLMEELNIPKSRLVPLGSPEEYTLALESKRVAAIIDERPYVDLFLSDHCEFSIRGQEFTKSGWGFAFPRDSPLAIDMSTAILSLSENGELQKIHDKWLSRKACRSDDFDGDVEQLDLPSFWGLFLIIGIACFLALLVYFFLMFRQFKRRHSEEKDSASPGSSRSARVQTFLSFADGKTFAPATVANLGPGFDFLGAAVDGLGDFVSLSVDSSVRPGHVSISEISGCSKLSTNPLYNCAGIAAIATMKMLNIRSFGLSLKLEKGLPLGSGLVSPEFEAPTKKMRAALPAEIGMPHHIWNCSQAGALVAAILEGNVPALGKAMSSDRIVEPRRAPLIPGMERVKKAAIEAGAFGCTISGAGPTAVAVIDNEEKGKEIGQKMVEAFLQQGNLKAVAMVKRLDRVGARLIDSVTR
;
A
#
# COMPACT_ATOMS: atom_id res chain seq x y z
N MET A 1 91.36 37.19 61.89
CA MET A 1 90.12 37.93 61.58
C MET A 1 89.08 36.99 60.97
N ALA A 2 87.91 36.94 61.60
CA ALA A 2 86.57 36.72 61.04
C ALA A 2 86.10 35.36 60.43
N ALA A 3 86.88 34.27 60.35
CA ALA A 3 86.35 33.00 59.79
C ALA A 3 86.29 31.80 60.76
N ILE A 4 86.88 31.87 61.96
CA ILE A 4 87.01 30.70 62.86
C ILE A 4 86.05 30.76 64.06
N SER A 5 85.35 31.87 64.28
CA SER A 5 84.46 32.05 65.44
C SER A 5 83.00 31.63 65.20
N ILE A 6 82.61 31.27 63.97
CA ILE A 6 81.22 30.96 63.62
C ILE A 6 80.96 29.44 63.62
N THR A 7 81.97 28.61 63.38
CA THR A 7 81.82 27.14 63.35
C THR A 7 81.76 26.51 64.74
N MET A 8 82.34 27.14 65.77
CA MET A 8 82.37 26.57 67.13
C MET A 8 81.09 26.83 67.93
N ASN A 9 80.34 27.90 67.62
CA ASN A 9 79.05 28.18 68.26
C ASN A 9 77.87 27.41 67.63
N LEU A 10 78.00 26.96 66.37
CA LEU A 10 76.96 26.16 65.71
C LEU A 10 76.93 24.71 66.23
N VAL A 11 78.09 24.14 66.57
CA VAL A 11 78.19 22.77 67.11
C VAL A 11 77.72 22.69 68.57
N LEU A 12 77.89 23.76 69.36
CA LEU A 12 77.41 23.82 70.74
C LEU A 12 75.89 24.08 70.84
N LEU A 13 75.31 24.81 69.87
CA LEU A 13 73.84 24.98 69.76
C LEU A 13 73.14 23.73 69.21
N LEU A 14 73.78 22.97 68.31
CA LEU A 14 73.24 21.68 67.88
C LEU A 14 73.34 20.61 68.98
N SER A 15 74.40 20.57 69.78
CA SER A 15 74.52 19.57 70.86
C SER A 15 73.56 19.82 72.02
N THR A 16 73.22 21.08 72.32
CA THR A 16 72.23 21.42 73.35
C THR A 16 70.78 21.22 72.88
N SER A 17 70.51 21.30 71.57
CA SER A 17 69.21 20.97 70.99
C SER A 17 68.96 19.45 70.92
N ILE A 18 70.02 18.65 70.81
CA ILE A 18 69.94 17.17 70.76
C ILE A 18 69.84 16.56 72.18
N LEU A 19 70.31 17.25 73.23
CA LEU A 19 70.22 16.76 74.61
C LEU A 19 68.91 17.13 75.33
N PHE A 20 68.12 18.10 74.84
CA PHE A 20 66.79 18.41 75.38
C PHE A 20 65.62 17.68 74.69
N MET A 21 65.86 17.06 73.53
CA MET A 21 64.93 16.11 72.87
C MET A 21 65.06 14.68 73.41
N GLY A 22 65.75 14.53 74.54
CA GLY A 22 66.08 13.26 75.18
C GLY A 22 65.28 12.92 76.43
N VAL A 23 64.13 13.55 76.72
CA VAL A 23 63.18 13.09 77.76
C VAL A 23 61.77 13.52 77.33
N PHE A 24 60.81 12.59 77.41
CA PHE A 24 59.44 12.60 76.83
C PHE A 24 59.30 12.04 75.41
N SER A 25 59.84 10.85 75.18
CA SER A 25 59.03 9.85 74.46
C SER A 25 58.06 9.26 75.48
N GLU A 26 56.92 9.92 75.69
CA GLU A 26 55.74 9.17 76.11
C GLU A 26 55.55 8.08 75.05
N LYS A 27 55.71 6.82 75.46
CA LYS A 27 55.14 5.70 74.73
C LYS A 27 53.65 5.99 74.61
N VAL A 28 53.24 6.60 73.49
CA VAL A 28 51.83 6.70 73.11
C VAL A 28 51.31 5.28 73.12
N SER A 29 50.47 4.95 74.10
CA SER A 29 49.91 3.62 74.22
C SER A 29 49.10 3.36 72.97
N LYS A 30 49.55 2.42 72.14
CA LYS A 30 48.79 1.99 70.97
C LYS A 30 47.45 1.47 71.49
N PRO A 31 46.29 2.00 71.06
CA PRO A 31 45.02 1.40 71.43
C PRO A 31 45.02 -0.05 70.95
N GLU A 32 44.84 -0.98 71.88
CA GLU A 32 44.92 -2.42 71.64
C GLU A 32 43.69 -2.92 70.85
N VAL A 33 42.59 -2.16 70.92
CA VAL A 33 41.29 -2.47 70.31
C VAL A 33 40.77 -1.27 69.51
N VAL A 34 40.23 -1.55 68.32
CA VAL A 34 39.49 -0.59 67.48
C VAL A 34 38.00 -0.86 67.62
N ASN A 35 37.23 0.11 68.12
CA ASN A 35 35.80 -0.03 68.35
C ASN A 35 34.98 0.45 67.15
N VAL A 36 34.04 -0.38 66.69
CA VAL A 36 33.08 -0.06 65.64
C VAL A 36 31.67 -0.31 66.19
N GLY A 37 30.77 0.65 66.02
CA GLY A 37 29.37 0.51 66.41
C GLY A 37 28.53 -0.04 65.27
N ALA A 38 27.48 -0.79 65.57
CA ALA A 38 26.53 -1.26 64.56
C ALA A 38 25.08 -1.18 65.05
N ILE A 39 24.23 -0.46 64.32
CA ILE A 39 22.83 -0.17 64.69
C ILE A 39 21.88 -0.81 63.69
N PHE A 40 21.19 -1.88 64.10
CA PHE A 40 20.24 -2.60 63.25
C PHE A 40 19.04 -3.09 64.04
N SER A 41 17.98 -3.50 63.35
CA SER A 41 16.84 -4.20 63.97
C SER A 41 17.03 -5.70 63.81
N PHE A 42 17.68 -6.34 64.78
CA PHE A 42 18.13 -7.74 64.69
C PHE A 42 16.99 -8.76 64.68
N ASN A 43 15.75 -8.32 64.90
CA ASN A 43 14.55 -9.16 64.74
C ASN A 43 14.08 -9.31 63.28
N THR A 44 14.56 -8.46 62.37
CA THR A 44 14.20 -8.49 60.93
C THR A 44 15.07 -9.48 60.14
N ILE A 45 14.66 -9.87 58.94
CA ILE A 45 15.43 -10.77 58.06
C ILE A 45 16.84 -10.21 57.81
N ASN A 46 16.93 -8.97 57.30
CA ASN A 46 18.21 -8.33 57.02
C ASN A 46 19.04 -8.15 58.29
N GLY A 47 18.43 -7.72 59.41
CA GLY A 47 19.14 -7.59 60.68
C GLY A 47 19.76 -8.90 61.17
N LYS A 48 19.02 -10.03 61.15
CA LYS A 48 19.55 -11.35 61.54
C LYS A 48 20.74 -11.76 60.69
N VAL A 49 20.61 -11.64 59.37
CA VAL A 49 21.65 -11.99 58.41
C VAL A 49 22.89 -11.10 58.59
N SER A 50 22.70 -9.80 58.74
CA SER A 50 23.78 -8.84 58.97
C SER A 50 24.51 -9.10 60.29
N LYS A 51 23.81 -9.46 61.37
CA LYS A 51 24.42 -9.82 62.66
C LYS A 51 25.41 -10.97 62.53
N ILE A 52 24.98 -12.05 61.85
CA ILE A 52 25.80 -13.24 61.64
C ILE A 52 27.02 -12.89 60.77
N ALA A 53 26.79 -12.15 59.68
CA ALA A 53 27.85 -11.77 58.75
C ALA A 53 28.89 -10.83 59.36
N MET A 54 28.47 -9.81 60.11
CA MET A 54 29.39 -8.88 60.79
C MET A 54 30.23 -9.61 61.85
N LYS A 55 29.63 -10.55 62.61
CA LYS A 55 30.39 -11.35 63.58
C LYS A 55 31.40 -12.27 62.90
N ALA A 56 31.00 -12.92 61.81
CA ALA A 56 31.93 -13.73 61.02
C ALA A 56 33.08 -12.90 60.45
N ALA A 57 32.84 -11.65 60.03
CA ALA A 57 33.89 -10.75 59.57
C ALA A 57 34.84 -10.34 60.69
N GLU A 58 34.32 -10.02 61.88
CA GLU A 58 35.11 -9.71 63.08
C GLU A 58 36.05 -10.87 63.44
N ASP A 59 35.53 -12.10 63.46
CA ASP A 59 36.29 -13.30 63.77
C ASP A 59 37.36 -13.58 62.70
N ASP A 60 37.02 -13.49 61.41
CA ASP A 60 37.94 -13.72 60.30
C ASP A 60 39.06 -12.64 60.23
N ILE A 61 38.77 -11.37 60.59
CA ILE A 61 39.76 -10.28 60.67
C ILE A 61 40.71 -10.47 61.86
N ASN A 62 40.16 -10.80 63.03
CA ASN A 62 40.95 -10.99 64.25
C ASN A 62 41.81 -12.26 64.22
N ALA A 63 41.45 -13.25 63.38
CA ALA A 63 42.24 -14.45 63.16
C ALA A 63 43.57 -14.18 62.42
N ASP A 64 43.69 -13.08 61.67
CA ASP A 64 44.91 -12.66 60.97
C ASP A 64 45.50 -11.37 61.58
N PRO A 65 46.52 -11.47 62.45
CA PRO A 65 47.14 -10.31 63.09
C PRO A 65 47.76 -9.29 62.12
N SER A 66 48.02 -9.66 60.87
CA SER A 66 48.61 -8.77 59.86
C SER A 66 47.64 -7.69 59.37
N VAL A 67 46.33 -7.91 59.53
CA VAL A 67 45.28 -7.02 59.02
C VAL A 67 45.29 -5.66 59.75
N LEU A 68 45.32 -5.64 61.08
CA LEU A 68 45.31 -4.40 61.88
C LEU A 68 46.64 -4.13 62.62
N GLY A 69 47.73 -4.76 62.18
CA GLY A 69 49.06 -4.57 62.76
C GLY A 69 49.13 -4.99 64.24
N GLY A 70 48.50 -6.12 64.57
CA GLY A 70 48.44 -6.70 65.92
C GLY A 70 47.31 -6.18 66.82
N ARG A 71 46.50 -5.20 66.36
CA ARG A 71 45.31 -4.72 67.10
C ARG A 71 44.09 -5.59 66.80
N LYS A 72 43.12 -5.62 67.73
CA LYS A 72 41.85 -6.32 67.53
C LYS A 72 40.74 -5.36 67.10
N LEU A 73 39.83 -5.84 66.26
CA LEU A 73 38.58 -5.17 65.92
C LEU A 73 37.48 -5.64 66.89
N SER A 74 36.71 -4.72 67.46
CA SER A 74 35.55 -5.03 68.30
C SER A 74 34.31 -4.36 67.73
N ILE A 75 33.28 -5.15 67.41
CA ILE A 75 32.00 -4.64 66.89
C ILE A 75 30.94 -4.70 67.98
N THR A 76 30.51 -3.52 68.45
CA THR A 76 29.42 -3.42 69.44
C THR A 76 28.08 -3.31 68.71
N LEU A 77 27.17 -4.24 68.99
CA LEU A 77 25.87 -4.34 68.35
C LEU A 77 24.78 -3.70 69.20
N HIS A 78 24.00 -2.78 68.64
CA HIS A 78 22.82 -2.19 69.28
C HIS A 78 21.54 -2.54 68.52
N ASP A 79 20.55 -3.10 69.23
CA ASP A 79 19.25 -3.44 68.64
C ASP A 79 18.30 -2.24 68.72
N SER A 80 17.94 -1.67 67.57
CA SER A 80 16.96 -0.58 67.51
C SER A 80 15.52 -1.08 67.63
N ASN A 81 15.27 -2.39 67.53
CA ASN A 81 13.93 -3.01 67.55
C ASN A 81 12.91 -2.30 66.63
N PHE A 82 13.35 -1.88 65.44
CA PHE A 82 12.59 -1.13 64.44
C PHE A 82 12.05 0.22 64.93
N SER A 83 12.55 0.73 66.06
CA SER A 83 12.20 2.03 66.62
C SER A 83 13.25 3.06 66.27
N SER A 84 12.80 4.14 65.64
CA SER A 84 13.60 5.31 65.32
C SER A 84 14.29 5.90 66.54
N PHE A 85 13.52 6.04 67.63
CA PHE A 85 14.00 6.60 68.88
C PHE A 85 15.10 5.76 69.54
N LEU A 86 14.93 4.43 69.57
CA LEU A 86 15.95 3.53 70.13
C LEU A 86 17.22 3.51 69.27
N GLY A 87 17.09 3.72 67.95
CA GLY A 87 18.24 3.89 67.05
C GLY A 87 19.06 5.14 67.37
N ILE A 88 18.41 6.27 67.67
CA ILE A 88 19.08 7.52 68.07
C ILE A 88 19.82 7.33 69.40
N ILE A 89 19.20 6.67 70.38
CA ILE A 89 19.87 6.35 71.66
C ILE A 89 21.13 5.51 71.43
N GLY A 90 21.04 4.49 70.57
CA GLY A 90 22.21 3.66 70.24
C GLY A 90 23.33 4.44 69.55
N ALA A 91 22.99 5.35 68.64
CA ALA A 91 23.97 6.22 68.00
C ALA A 91 24.66 7.15 69.01
N LEU A 92 23.89 7.77 69.91
CA LEU A 92 24.44 8.61 70.98
C LEU A 92 25.36 7.81 71.91
N GLN A 93 24.99 6.58 72.26
CA GLN A 93 25.84 5.68 73.04
C GLN A 93 27.16 5.36 72.32
N PHE A 94 27.12 5.06 71.02
CA PHE A 94 28.35 4.81 70.26
C PHE A 94 29.21 6.05 70.11
N MET A 95 28.59 7.22 70.00
CA MET A 95 29.28 8.52 69.91
C MET A 95 29.83 9.01 71.26
N GLU A 96 29.33 8.50 72.39
CA GLU A 96 29.91 8.69 73.74
C GLU A 96 31.13 7.78 73.97
N THR A 97 31.25 6.70 73.20
CA THR A 97 32.41 5.78 73.25
C THR A 97 33.46 6.13 72.19
N ASP A 98 34.69 5.63 72.36
CA ASP A 98 35.80 5.75 71.39
C ASP A 98 35.58 4.92 70.11
N THR A 99 34.44 5.09 69.45
CA THR A 99 34.02 4.39 68.24
C THR A 99 34.51 5.15 67.00
N VAL A 100 35.24 4.47 66.10
CA VAL A 100 35.84 5.12 64.93
C VAL A 100 34.93 5.16 63.71
N ALA A 101 33.91 4.30 63.66
CA ALA A 101 32.93 4.23 62.58
C ALA A 101 31.65 3.55 63.07
N ILE A 102 30.52 3.89 62.45
CA ILE A 102 29.22 3.27 62.76
C ILE A 102 28.67 2.60 61.50
N ILE A 103 28.24 1.34 61.62
CA ILE A 103 27.55 0.58 60.58
C ILE A 103 26.05 0.65 60.81
N GLY A 104 25.29 1.02 59.79
CA GLY A 104 23.86 1.27 59.85
C GLY A 104 23.52 2.76 59.75
N PRO A 105 22.29 3.18 60.08
CA PRO A 105 21.19 2.34 60.57
C PRO A 105 20.56 1.48 59.45
N GLN A 106 19.63 0.60 59.84
CA GLN A 106 18.93 -0.28 58.91
C GLN A 106 17.96 0.44 57.96
N THR A 107 17.31 1.51 58.40
CA THR A 107 16.29 2.24 57.63
C THR A 107 16.78 3.61 57.21
N ALA A 108 16.40 4.08 56.03
CA ALA A 108 16.86 5.39 55.56
C ALA A 108 16.26 6.56 56.35
N VAL A 109 15.03 6.41 56.87
CA VAL A 109 14.42 7.39 57.80
C VAL A 109 15.38 7.71 58.95
N MET A 110 16.05 6.68 59.50
CA MET A 110 17.05 6.89 60.54
C MET A 110 18.39 7.38 60.03
N ALA A 111 18.79 6.98 58.81
CA ALA A 111 20.02 7.49 58.23
C ALA A 111 19.96 9.01 58.06
N HIS A 112 18.82 9.59 57.65
CA HIS A 112 18.68 11.05 57.57
C HIS A 112 18.97 11.76 58.89
N VAL A 113 18.44 11.22 60.00
CA VAL A 113 18.63 11.80 61.34
C VAL A 113 20.05 11.58 61.84
N LEU A 114 20.57 10.35 61.74
CA LEU A 114 21.89 10.00 62.25
C LEU A 114 23.04 10.63 61.45
N SER A 115 22.84 10.89 60.16
CA SER A 115 23.83 11.58 59.34
C SER A 115 24.08 13.02 59.80
N HIS A 116 23.08 13.71 60.37
CA HIS A 116 23.32 15.03 60.97
C HIS A 116 24.24 14.94 62.20
N LEU A 117 24.05 13.93 63.05
CA LEU A 117 24.93 13.70 64.20
C LEU A 117 26.34 13.27 63.76
N ALA A 118 26.43 12.39 62.77
CA ALA A 118 27.70 11.94 62.19
C ALA A 118 28.51 13.09 61.58
N ASN A 119 27.84 14.06 60.94
CA ASN A 119 28.48 15.25 60.40
C ASN A 119 29.10 16.14 61.49
N GLU A 120 28.39 16.35 62.61
CA GLU A 120 28.91 17.19 63.71
C GLU A 120 30.07 16.52 64.45
N LEU A 121 30.03 15.19 64.63
CA LEU A 121 31.06 14.45 65.37
C LEU A 121 32.18 13.87 64.49
N HIS A 122 32.11 14.11 63.18
CA HIS A 122 33.04 13.59 62.18
C HIS A 122 33.23 12.05 62.21
N VAL A 123 32.18 11.30 62.56
CA VAL A 123 32.24 9.84 62.59
C VAL A 123 31.67 9.28 61.29
N PRO A 124 32.44 8.53 60.47
CA PRO A 124 31.92 7.89 59.26
C PRO A 124 30.75 6.94 59.56
N LEU A 125 29.63 7.15 58.86
CA LEU A 125 28.41 6.35 58.98
C LEU A 125 28.21 5.57 57.68
N LEU A 126 28.31 4.24 57.75
CA LEU A 126 28.26 3.36 56.58
C LEU A 126 27.01 2.48 56.64
N SER A 127 26.15 2.53 55.62
CA SER A 127 24.99 1.63 55.56
C SER A 127 24.90 0.91 54.22
N PHE A 128 24.49 -0.36 54.26
CA PHE A 128 24.18 -1.18 53.08
C PHE A 128 22.67 -1.49 52.98
N THR A 129 21.84 -0.89 53.84
CA THR A 129 20.38 -1.09 53.85
C THR A 129 19.59 0.22 53.80
N ALA A 130 20.16 1.33 54.28
CA ALA A 130 19.64 2.68 54.07
C ALA A 130 20.09 3.22 52.71
N LEU A 131 19.36 2.85 51.65
CA LEU A 131 19.76 3.04 50.25
C LEU A 131 19.02 4.18 49.54
N ASP A 132 18.39 5.08 50.31
CA ASP A 132 17.61 6.21 49.79
C ASP A 132 18.49 7.15 48.91
N PRO A 133 18.03 7.50 47.68
CA PRO A 133 18.74 8.42 46.79
C PRO A 133 18.94 9.85 47.34
N SER A 134 18.10 10.28 48.28
CA SER A 134 18.14 11.63 48.85
C SER A 134 19.24 11.84 49.90
N LEU A 135 19.92 10.78 50.34
CA LEU A 135 21.08 10.84 51.24
C LEU A 135 22.34 11.34 50.49
N SER A 136 22.26 12.56 49.97
CA SER A 136 23.29 13.19 49.14
C SER A 136 24.57 13.51 49.92
N PRO A 137 25.77 13.26 49.36
CA PRO A 137 27.04 13.64 49.95
C PRO A 137 27.20 15.13 50.27
N LEU A 138 26.48 15.99 49.56
CA LEU A 138 26.52 17.45 49.77
C LEU A 138 25.89 17.84 51.11
N GLN A 139 24.81 17.16 51.50
CA GLN A 139 24.12 17.39 52.76
C GLN A 139 24.68 16.52 53.89
N TYR A 140 25.12 15.31 53.55
CA TYR A 140 25.57 14.28 54.50
C TYR A 140 27.01 13.82 54.20
N PRO A 141 28.01 14.70 54.40
CA PRO A 141 29.40 14.42 54.08
C PRO A 141 30.07 13.32 54.89
N PHE A 142 29.47 12.74 55.94
CA PHE A 142 30.02 11.57 56.64
C PHE A 142 29.26 10.26 56.36
N PHE A 143 28.22 10.31 55.52
CA PHE A 143 27.44 9.13 55.14
C PHE A 143 27.98 8.46 53.87
N VAL A 144 28.04 7.12 53.87
CA VAL A 144 28.50 6.31 52.74
C VAL A 144 27.59 5.10 52.53
N GLN A 145 27.11 4.91 51.29
CA GLN A 145 26.28 3.77 50.92
C GLN A 145 27.16 2.62 50.42
N THR A 146 27.22 1.53 51.19
CA THR A 146 28.07 0.36 50.91
C THR A 146 27.37 -0.74 50.11
N ALA A 147 26.14 -0.49 49.66
CA ALA A 147 25.42 -1.29 48.67
C ALA A 147 24.76 -0.37 47.62
N PRO A 148 24.30 -0.89 46.46
CA PRO A 148 23.73 -0.07 45.40
C PRO A 148 22.53 0.76 45.88
N SER A 149 22.52 2.07 45.58
CA SER A 149 21.38 2.95 45.89
C SER A 149 20.07 2.47 45.25
N ASP A 150 18.95 2.74 45.91
CA ASP A 150 17.59 2.49 45.40
C ASP A 150 17.32 3.24 44.08
N LEU A 151 18.09 4.28 43.76
CA LEU A 151 18.08 4.97 42.45
C LEU A 151 18.23 3.97 41.30
N PHE A 152 19.20 3.06 41.43
CA PHE A 152 19.52 2.08 40.40
C PHE A 152 18.46 0.97 40.35
N GLN A 153 17.88 0.60 41.48
CA GLN A 153 16.75 -0.33 41.52
C GLN A 153 15.53 0.24 40.79
N MET A 154 15.20 1.50 41.03
CA MET A 154 14.06 2.16 40.35
C MET A 154 14.34 2.37 38.86
N THR A 155 15.59 2.63 38.49
CA THR A 155 16.00 2.69 37.08
C THR A 155 15.84 1.32 36.40
N ALA A 156 16.23 0.23 37.07
CA ALA A 156 16.05 -1.12 36.56
C ALA A 156 14.56 -1.48 36.37
N ILE A 157 13.70 -1.13 37.33
CA ILE A 157 12.25 -1.32 37.21
C ILE A 157 11.69 -0.51 36.03
N ALA A 158 12.11 0.75 35.86
CA ALA A 158 11.68 1.58 34.74
C ALA A 158 12.13 1.02 33.37
N ASP A 159 13.36 0.49 33.29
CA ASP A 159 13.84 -0.20 32.09
C ASP A 159 13.03 -1.47 31.80
N MET A 160 12.69 -2.27 32.81
CA MET A 160 11.82 -3.43 32.63
C MET A 160 10.42 -3.04 32.11
N ILE A 161 9.83 -1.98 32.66
CA ILE A 161 8.51 -1.49 32.25
C ILE A 161 8.53 -1.04 30.78
N SER A 162 9.55 -0.26 30.40
CA SER A 162 9.76 0.20 29.03
C SER A 162 10.02 -0.96 28.07
N TYR A 163 10.86 -1.93 28.47
CA TYR A 163 11.18 -3.12 27.68
C TYR A 163 9.94 -3.94 27.32
N TYR A 164 9.03 -4.13 28.29
CA TYR A 164 7.78 -4.84 28.03
C TYR A 164 6.72 -3.99 27.33
N GLY A 165 6.97 -2.69 27.09
CA GLY A 165 6.10 -1.79 26.35
C GLY A 165 4.88 -1.29 27.13
N TRP A 166 4.94 -1.28 28.46
CA TRP A 166 3.84 -0.77 29.28
C TRP A 166 4.02 0.73 29.55
N ALA A 167 3.06 1.53 29.09
CA ALA A 167 3.13 2.99 29.24
C ALA A 167 2.66 3.49 30.62
N GLU A 168 1.77 2.75 31.30
CA GLU A 168 1.18 3.16 32.57
C GLU A 168 1.27 2.09 33.64
N VAL A 169 1.69 2.50 34.83
CA VAL A 169 1.83 1.63 36.00
C VAL A 169 1.15 2.20 37.24
N VAL A 170 0.87 1.34 38.21
CA VAL A 170 0.44 1.72 39.56
C VAL A 170 1.60 1.49 40.52
N ALA A 171 1.90 2.48 41.36
CA ALA A 171 2.90 2.36 42.41
C ALA A 171 2.21 2.15 43.75
N LEU A 172 2.41 0.98 44.37
CA LEU A 172 1.94 0.66 45.72
C LEU A 172 3.14 0.62 46.66
N TYR A 173 3.14 1.50 47.67
CA TYR A 173 4.31 1.70 48.51
C TYR A 173 3.96 2.04 49.96
N THR A 174 4.92 1.84 50.85
CA THR A 174 4.81 2.22 52.27
C THR A 174 5.05 3.72 52.45
N ASP A 175 4.26 4.44 53.23
CA ASP A 175 4.36 5.90 53.35
C ASP A 175 5.47 6.36 54.32
N ASP A 176 6.71 6.03 54.00
CA ASP A 176 7.92 6.51 54.68
C ASP A 176 8.86 7.26 53.72
N ASP A 177 9.90 7.92 54.25
CA ASP A 177 10.80 8.75 53.44
C ASP A 177 11.51 7.92 52.36
N GLN A 178 12.01 6.75 52.73
CA GLN A 178 12.70 5.84 51.81
C GLN A 178 11.84 5.47 50.60
N SER A 179 10.62 5.00 50.87
CA SER A 179 9.74 4.51 49.82
C SER A 179 9.15 5.66 49.01
N ARG A 180 8.83 6.80 49.64
CA ARG A 180 8.38 8.03 48.94
C ARG A 180 9.44 8.49 47.94
N ASN A 181 10.69 8.62 48.39
CA ASN A 181 11.81 9.04 47.55
C ASN A 181 12.10 8.03 46.43
N GLY A 182 11.97 6.73 46.73
CA GLY A 182 12.02 5.66 45.73
C GLY A 182 10.95 5.83 44.64
N ILE A 183 9.69 6.07 45.01
CA ILE A 183 8.59 6.25 44.04
C ILE A 183 8.69 7.57 43.27
N ILE A 184 9.23 8.63 43.87
CA ILE A 184 9.55 9.88 43.14
C ILE A 184 10.59 9.57 42.07
N THR A 185 11.67 8.90 42.44
CA THR A 185 12.74 8.50 41.52
C THR A 185 12.23 7.60 40.40
N LEU A 186 11.36 6.64 40.71
CA LEU A 186 10.69 5.81 39.70
C LEU A 186 9.86 6.65 38.73
N GLY A 187 9.12 7.64 39.24
CA GLY A 187 8.33 8.56 38.41
C GLY A 187 9.19 9.34 37.41
N ASP A 188 10.35 9.84 37.85
CA ASP A 188 11.30 10.54 36.99
C ASP A 188 11.87 9.60 35.92
N LYS A 189 12.30 8.39 36.30
CA LYS A 189 12.84 7.39 35.38
C LYS A 189 11.83 6.84 34.38
N LEU A 190 10.57 6.73 34.77
CA LEU A 190 9.48 6.39 33.85
C LEU A 190 9.24 7.54 32.85
N SER A 191 9.25 8.79 33.32
CA SER A 191 9.03 9.96 32.47
C SER A 191 10.10 10.12 31.38
N GLU A 192 11.37 9.86 31.72
CA GLU A 192 12.49 9.77 30.75
C GLU A 192 12.21 8.78 29.60
N ARG A 193 11.39 7.75 29.87
CA ARG A 193 11.04 6.64 28.96
C ARG A 193 9.64 6.77 28.37
N ARG A 194 9.00 7.94 28.48
CA ARG A 194 7.60 8.19 28.07
C ARG A 194 6.58 7.26 28.73
N CYS A 195 6.90 6.78 29.93
CA CYS A 195 5.99 6.01 30.78
C CYS A 195 5.55 6.89 31.96
N ARG A 196 4.44 6.56 32.63
CA ARG A 196 3.96 7.32 33.79
C ARG A 196 3.35 6.45 34.88
N ILE A 197 3.35 6.98 36.10
CA ILE A 197 2.61 6.40 37.23
C ILE A 197 1.18 6.95 37.18
N SER A 198 0.22 6.08 36.89
CA SER A 198 -1.21 6.41 36.81
C SER A 198 -1.83 6.64 38.19
N TYR A 199 -1.38 5.90 39.21
CA TYR A 199 -1.84 6.02 40.58
C TYR A 199 -0.74 5.66 41.58
N LYS A 200 -0.68 6.44 42.66
CA LYS A 200 0.24 6.27 43.80
C LYS A 200 -0.57 5.86 45.02
N ALA A 201 -0.51 4.58 45.36
CA ALA A 201 -1.20 3.99 46.50
C ALA A 201 -0.24 3.93 47.71
N ALA A 202 -0.51 4.75 48.71
CA ALA A 202 0.30 4.83 49.92
C ALA A 202 -0.31 3.97 51.04
N LEU A 203 0.49 3.10 51.64
CA LEU A 203 0.13 2.26 52.80
C LEU A 203 0.78 2.81 54.08
N ARG A 204 0.22 2.49 55.24
CA ARG A 204 0.85 2.88 56.52
C ARG A 204 2.27 2.30 56.66
N PRO A 205 3.18 2.97 57.39
CA PRO A 205 4.52 2.47 57.70
C PRO A 205 4.54 1.02 58.21
N ASP A 206 5.43 0.18 57.70
CA ASP A 206 5.61 -1.20 58.17
C ASP A 206 6.06 -1.16 59.65
N PRO A 207 5.55 -2.04 60.54
CA PRO A 207 4.60 -3.12 60.34
C PRO A 207 3.15 -2.78 60.72
N THR A 208 2.76 -1.50 60.69
CA THR A 208 1.46 -1.03 61.21
C THR A 208 0.29 -1.15 60.22
N ALA A 209 0.56 -1.48 58.95
CA ALA A 209 -0.47 -1.63 57.93
C ALA A 209 -1.41 -2.80 58.25
N THR A 210 -2.72 -2.55 58.23
CA THR A 210 -3.74 -3.57 58.47
C THR A 210 -4.26 -4.17 57.16
N ARG A 211 -4.85 -5.37 57.25
CA ARG A 211 -5.51 -6.02 56.10
C ARG A 211 -6.58 -5.12 55.47
N SER A 212 -7.34 -4.39 56.28
CA SER A 212 -8.36 -3.44 55.82
C SER A 212 -7.78 -2.26 55.06
N ASP A 213 -6.66 -1.69 55.52
CA ASP A 213 -5.99 -0.59 54.82
C ASP A 213 -5.53 -1.05 53.42
N VAL A 214 -4.90 -2.23 53.35
CA VAL A 214 -4.44 -2.84 52.09
C VAL A 214 -5.60 -3.15 51.15
N MET A 215 -6.68 -3.74 51.67
CA MET A 215 -7.86 -4.07 50.86
C MET A 215 -8.51 -2.82 50.27
N ALA A 216 -8.61 -1.73 51.04
CA ALA A 216 -9.19 -0.48 50.56
C ALA A 216 -8.41 0.11 49.36
N GLU A 217 -7.08 0.06 49.38
CA GLU A 217 -6.28 0.52 48.24
C GLU A 217 -6.32 -0.44 47.05
N LEU A 218 -6.25 -1.76 47.28
CA LEU A 218 -6.30 -2.74 46.19
C LEU A 218 -7.64 -2.74 45.43
N VAL A 219 -8.77 -2.50 46.11
CA VAL A 219 -10.08 -2.35 45.45
C VAL A 219 -10.09 -1.13 44.51
N LYS A 220 -9.46 -0.02 44.89
CA LYS A 220 -9.33 1.15 44.00
C LYS A 220 -8.48 0.79 42.77
N ILE A 221 -7.36 0.10 42.98
CA ILE A 221 -6.45 -0.34 41.90
C ILE A 221 -7.17 -1.30 40.94
N GLN A 222 -7.99 -2.22 41.47
CA GLN A 222 -8.78 -3.15 40.66
C GLN A 222 -9.74 -2.44 39.69
N MET A 223 -10.27 -1.26 40.08
CA MET A 223 -11.15 -0.45 39.23
C MET A 223 -10.43 0.39 38.18
N MET A 224 -9.11 0.50 38.22
CA MET A 224 -8.30 1.30 37.28
C MET A 224 -8.01 0.54 35.99
N GLU A 225 -7.41 1.22 35.01
CA GLU A 225 -7.06 0.63 33.71
C GLU A 225 -5.78 -0.20 33.76
N SER A 226 -4.74 0.34 34.41
CA SER A 226 -3.45 -0.34 34.50
C SER A 226 -3.55 -1.63 35.33
N ARG A 227 -2.84 -2.65 34.86
CA ARG A 227 -2.68 -3.97 35.48
C ARG A 227 -1.22 -4.27 35.83
N VAL A 228 -0.35 -3.27 35.70
CA VAL A 228 1.07 -3.34 36.08
C VAL A 228 1.24 -2.64 37.41
N ILE A 229 1.53 -3.41 38.46
CA ILE A 229 1.70 -2.91 39.82
C ILE A 229 3.16 -3.05 40.24
N VAL A 230 3.76 -1.92 40.59
CA VAL A 230 5.07 -1.86 41.24
C VAL A 230 4.85 -1.82 42.74
N LEU A 231 5.36 -2.82 43.46
CA LEU A 231 5.23 -2.98 44.90
C LEU A 231 6.55 -2.66 45.62
N HIS A 232 6.63 -1.48 46.21
CA HIS A 232 7.80 -1.00 46.93
C HIS A 232 7.50 -0.82 48.43
N THR A 233 7.72 -1.89 49.20
CA THR A 233 7.41 -1.96 50.64
C THR A 233 8.49 -2.75 51.38
N PHE A 234 8.23 -3.10 52.63
CA PHE A 234 9.01 -4.07 53.39
C PHE A 234 8.32 -5.45 53.46
N THR A 235 9.00 -6.41 54.05
CA THR A 235 8.61 -7.83 54.08
C THR A 235 7.20 -8.09 54.63
N LYS A 236 6.81 -7.51 55.78
CA LYS A 236 5.54 -7.85 56.44
C LYS A 236 4.36 -7.29 55.65
N THR A 237 4.37 -5.99 55.37
CA THR A 237 3.34 -5.34 54.54
C THR A 237 3.29 -5.91 53.13
N GLY A 238 4.44 -6.20 52.49
CA GLY A 238 4.49 -6.73 51.14
C GLY A 238 3.86 -8.12 50.99
N LEU A 239 4.10 -9.03 51.95
CA LEU A 239 3.45 -10.34 51.97
C LEU A 239 1.94 -10.24 52.19
N LEU A 240 1.50 -9.32 53.07
CA LEU A 240 0.08 -9.04 53.30
C LEU A 240 -0.60 -8.52 52.03
N VAL A 241 0.06 -7.63 51.26
CA VAL A 241 -0.44 -7.14 49.97
C VAL A 241 -0.69 -8.29 49.01
N PHE A 242 0.28 -9.19 48.82
CA PHE A 242 0.12 -10.35 47.93
C PHE A 242 -0.99 -11.30 48.38
N GLU A 243 -1.14 -11.51 49.70
CA GLU A 243 -2.23 -12.33 50.24
C GLU A 243 -3.61 -11.73 49.95
N VAL A 244 -3.77 -10.42 50.15
CA VAL A 244 -5.02 -9.71 49.85
C VAL A 244 -5.25 -9.65 48.34
N ALA A 245 -4.23 -9.39 47.53
CA ALA A 245 -4.29 -9.39 46.07
C ALA A 245 -4.78 -10.73 45.53
N LYS A 246 -4.28 -11.86 46.07
CA LYS A 246 -4.80 -13.20 45.74
C LYS A 246 -6.28 -13.33 46.08
N SER A 247 -6.69 -12.88 47.27
CA SER A 247 -8.11 -12.94 47.68
C SER A 247 -9.05 -12.08 46.83
N LEU A 248 -8.52 -11.04 46.15
CA LEU A 248 -9.26 -10.17 45.24
C LEU A 248 -9.16 -10.61 43.76
N GLY A 249 -8.53 -11.75 43.45
CA GLY A 249 -8.33 -12.21 42.08
C GLY A 249 -7.30 -11.40 41.27
N MET A 250 -6.45 -10.61 41.93
CA MET A 250 -5.42 -9.79 41.29
C MET A 250 -4.11 -10.56 41.02
N MET A 251 -4.07 -11.86 41.31
CA MET A 251 -2.99 -12.79 40.96
C MET A 251 -3.36 -13.71 39.79
N GLU A 252 -4.34 -13.31 38.99
CA GLU A 252 -4.81 -14.03 37.80
C GLU A 252 -4.18 -13.48 36.50
N LYS A 253 -4.64 -13.99 35.36
CA LYS A 253 -4.20 -13.55 34.03
C LYS A 253 -4.37 -12.03 33.89
N GLN A 254 -3.51 -11.41 33.09
CA GLN A 254 -3.46 -9.97 32.76
C GLN A 254 -2.77 -9.08 33.80
N TYR A 255 -2.66 -9.51 35.06
CA TYR A 255 -1.91 -8.77 36.08
C TYR A 255 -0.41 -8.98 35.98
N VAL A 256 0.33 -7.93 36.32
CA VAL A 256 1.79 -7.93 36.41
C VAL A 256 2.18 -7.32 37.74
N TRP A 257 3.01 -8.04 38.49
CA TRP A 257 3.53 -7.58 39.78
C TRP A 257 5.06 -7.49 39.72
N ILE A 258 5.59 -6.31 40.00
CA ILE A 258 7.03 -6.06 40.10
C ILE A 258 7.32 -5.59 41.51
N ALA A 259 7.88 -6.45 42.34
CA ALA A 259 8.30 -6.12 43.69
C ALA A 259 9.75 -5.62 43.71
N SER A 260 10.06 -4.65 44.58
CA SER A 260 11.45 -4.27 44.83
C SER A 260 12.21 -5.40 45.56
N SER A 261 13.48 -5.17 45.86
CA SER A 261 14.40 -6.23 46.30
C SER A 261 14.03 -6.97 47.58
N TRP A 262 13.11 -6.44 48.39
CA TRP A 262 12.61 -7.10 49.61
C TRP A 262 12.01 -8.49 49.32
N LEU A 263 11.42 -8.72 48.14
CA LEU A 263 10.83 -10.03 47.85
C LEU A 263 11.93 -11.07 47.63
N SER A 264 13.01 -10.70 46.95
CA SER A 264 14.19 -11.57 46.79
C SER A 264 14.82 -11.95 48.13
N THR A 265 14.89 -11.03 49.10
CA THR A 265 15.45 -11.34 50.43
C THR A 265 14.58 -12.34 51.19
N VAL A 266 13.26 -12.28 51.03
CA VAL A 266 12.34 -13.26 51.59
C VAL A 266 12.54 -14.64 50.96
N LEU A 267 12.67 -14.70 49.63
CA LEU A 267 12.89 -15.94 48.89
C LEU A 267 14.22 -16.62 49.30
N ASP A 268 15.28 -15.83 49.41
CA ASP A 268 16.62 -16.31 49.74
C ASP A 268 16.79 -16.70 51.22
N SER A 269 16.11 -15.99 52.14
CA SER A 269 16.25 -16.22 53.59
C SER A 269 15.33 -17.29 54.19
N ASN A 270 14.36 -17.82 53.44
CA ASN A 270 13.45 -18.85 53.95
C ASN A 270 14.17 -20.22 53.97
N SER A 271 14.75 -20.60 55.11
CA SER A 271 15.60 -21.79 55.27
C SER A 271 14.84 -23.14 55.24
N SER A 272 13.52 -23.11 55.14
CA SER A 272 12.71 -24.34 55.16
C SER A 272 12.33 -24.78 53.74
N LEU A 273 12.68 -26.02 53.42
CA LEU A 273 12.16 -26.84 52.32
C LEU A 273 10.61 -26.96 52.40
N LYS A 274 9.86 -25.87 52.23
CA LYS A 274 8.50 -25.96 51.72
C LYS A 274 8.66 -26.24 50.22
N SER A 275 8.22 -27.40 49.75
CA SER A 275 8.46 -27.83 48.37
C SER A 275 7.82 -26.92 47.32
N GLU A 276 6.94 -26.00 47.74
CA GLU A 276 6.20 -25.10 46.86
C GLU A 276 6.19 -23.67 47.41
N THR A 277 6.40 -22.71 46.52
CA THR A 277 6.23 -21.29 46.81
C THR A 277 4.76 -20.95 47.04
N PRO A 278 4.42 -20.01 47.94
CA PRO A 278 3.04 -19.63 48.16
C PRO A 278 2.38 -19.12 46.87
N ASP A 279 1.19 -19.63 46.51
CA ASP A 279 0.55 -19.18 45.26
C ASP A 279 0.22 -17.68 45.23
N SER A 280 0.27 -16.98 46.37
CA SER A 280 0.04 -15.54 46.46
C SER A 280 1.14 -14.69 45.80
N ILE A 281 2.33 -15.24 45.56
CA ILE A 281 3.47 -14.53 44.96
C ILE A 281 3.89 -15.10 43.59
N LEU A 282 3.18 -16.11 43.09
CA LEU A 282 3.52 -16.76 41.81
C LEU A 282 3.40 -15.79 40.63
N GLY A 283 4.43 -15.79 39.78
CA GLY A 283 4.53 -14.93 38.61
C GLY A 283 4.92 -13.48 38.92
N ALA A 284 5.22 -13.14 40.17
CA ALA A 284 5.79 -11.84 40.51
C ALA A 284 7.26 -11.75 40.07
N LEU A 285 7.63 -10.59 39.54
CA LEU A 285 9.02 -10.23 39.24
C LEU A 285 9.63 -9.51 40.43
N THR A 286 10.91 -9.74 40.69
CA THR A 286 11.68 -8.99 41.69
C THR A 286 13.13 -8.83 41.27
N LEU A 287 13.85 -7.95 41.95
CA LEU A 287 15.25 -7.68 41.73
C LEU A 287 16.07 -8.19 42.91
N ARG A 288 17.24 -8.73 42.63
CA ARG A 288 18.21 -9.10 43.67
C ARG A 288 19.52 -8.38 43.39
N PRO A 289 20.14 -7.67 44.36
CA PRO A 289 21.46 -7.07 44.14
C PRO A 289 22.45 -8.09 43.60
N HIS A 290 23.01 -7.80 42.42
CA HIS A 290 23.91 -8.74 41.75
C HIS A 290 25.27 -8.73 42.45
N THR A 291 25.80 -9.92 42.68
CA THR A 291 27.16 -10.12 43.19
C THR A 291 27.83 -11.21 42.36
N PRO A 292 28.96 -10.93 41.69
CA PRO A 292 29.63 -11.89 40.82
C PRO A 292 29.95 -13.20 41.54
N ASP A 293 29.90 -14.32 40.83
CA ASP A 293 30.31 -15.60 41.42
C ASP A 293 31.84 -15.63 41.58
N SER A 294 32.29 -15.84 42.81
CA SER A 294 33.71 -15.88 43.14
C SER A 294 34.00 -17.04 44.09
N LYS A 295 35.25 -17.55 44.05
CA LYS A 295 35.68 -18.60 44.98
C LYS A 295 35.51 -18.18 46.45
N ARG A 296 35.74 -16.90 46.76
CA ARG A 296 35.54 -16.34 48.10
C ARG A 296 34.08 -16.38 48.53
N LYS A 297 33.16 -15.94 47.65
CA LYS A 297 31.71 -16.02 47.86
C LYS A 297 31.26 -17.46 48.10
N ARG A 298 31.66 -18.41 47.25
CA ARG A 298 31.31 -19.83 47.41
C ARG A 298 31.81 -20.43 48.74
N ASN A 299 33.04 -20.11 49.13
CA ASN A 299 33.60 -20.55 50.41
C ASN A 299 32.81 -19.97 51.60
N PHE A 300 32.44 -18.69 51.55
CA PHE A 300 31.64 -18.06 52.61
C PHE A 300 30.24 -18.68 52.69
N ILE A 301 29.56 -18.84 51.55
CA ILE A 301 28.23 -19.49 51.48
C ILE A 301 28.28 -20.92 52.02
N SER A 302 29.36 -21.68 51.74
CA SER A 302 29.51 -23.05 52.25
C SER A 302 29.57 -23.14 53.78
N ARG A 303 30.06 -22.08 54.46
CA ARG A 303 30.08 -21.96 55.93
C ARG A 303 28.77 -21.42 56.50
N TRP A 304 27.87 -20.89 55.67
CA TRP A 304 26.70 -20.15 56.13
C TRP A 304 25.79 -20.95 57.06
N ASN A 305 25.49 -22.22 56.71
CA ASN A 305 24.65 -23.07 57.55
C ASN A 305 25.24 -23.31 58.95
N GLN A 306 26.56 -23.38 59.06
CA GLN A 306 27.25 -23.48 60.34
C GLN A 306 27.21 -22.16 61.10
N LEU A 307 27.43 -21.03 60.42
CA LEU A 307 27.38 -19.69 61.03
C LEU A 307 25.98 -19.30 61.50
N SER A 308 24.93 -19.74 60.78
CA SER A 308 23.54 -19.43 61.09
C SER A 308 22.86 -20.46 62.00
N ASN A 309 23.53 -21.57 62.33
CA ASN A 309 22.93 -22.74 62.98
C ASN A 309 21.65 -23.23 62.25
N GLY A 310 21.57 -23.04 60.93
CA GLY A 310 20.37 -23.35 60.13
C GLY A 310 19.15 -22.46 60.40
N SER A 311 19.27 -21.42 61.23
CA SER A 311 18.13 -20.58 61.65
C SER A 311 17.58 -19.67 60.55
N ILE A 312 18.40 -19.33 59.55
CA ILE A 312 18.03 -18.42 58.45
C ILE A 312 18.82 -18.72 57.18
N GLY A 313 18.15 -18.59 56.04
CA GLY A 313 18.76 -18.73 54.71
C GLY A 313 19.70 -17.58 54.38
N PHE A 314 20.56 -17.80 53.39
CA PHE A 314 21.56 -16.84 52.95
C PHE A 314 20.95 -15.83 51.98
N ASN A 315 21.15 -14.53 52.19
CA ASN A 315 20.77 -13.48 51.24
C ASN A 315 21.95 -12.53 50.94
N PRO A 316 21.92 -11.73 49.84
CA PRO A 316 23.04 -10.88 49.44
C PRO A 316 23.46 -9.81 50.44
N TYR A 317 22.56 -9.34 51.31
CA TYR A 317 22.90 -8.35 52.35
C TYR A 317 23.87 -8.91 53.41
N ALA A 318 24.00 -10.25 53.52
CA ALA A 318 25.08 -10.88 54.28
C ALA A 318 26.46 -10.48 53.73
N LEU A 319 26.60 -10.49 52.39
CA LEU A 319 27.86 -10.22 51.72
C LEU A 319 28.24 -8.75 51.89
N TYR A 320 27.29 -7.83 51.70
CA TYR A 320 27.53 -6.41 51.94
C TYR A 320 27.90 -6.15 53.40
N ALA A 321 27.20 -6.73 54.36
CA ALA A 321 27.54 -6.58 55.78
C ALA A 321 28.97 -7.05 56.10
N TYR A 322 29.37 -8.21 55.56
CA TYR A 322 30.72 -8.75 55.73
C TYR A 322 31.77 -7.84 55.08
N ASP A 323 31.53 -7.38 53.85
CA ASP A 323 32.47 -6.53 53.11
C ASP A 323 32.58 -5.12 53.69
N THR A 324 31.50 -4.55 54.26
CA THR A 324 31.54 -3.26 54.96
C THR A 324 32.47 -3.30 56.18
N VAL A 325 32.46 -4.39 56.94
CA VAL A 325 33.40 -4.58 58.06
C VAL A 325 34.84 -4.69 57.57
N TRP A 326 35.08 -5.48 56.51
CA TRP A 326 36.40 -5.60 55.89
C TRP A 326 36.91 -4.29 55.30
N MET A 327 36.02 -3.48 54.73
CA MET A 327 36.33 -2.15 54.22
C MET A 327 36.82 -1.27 55.36
N ILE A 328 36.06 -1.17 56.47
CA ILE A 328 36.45 -0.38 57.65
C ILE A 328 37.81 -0.84 58.17
N ALA A 329 38.03 -2.15 58.33
CA ALA A 329 39.30 -2.68 58.82
C ALA A 329 40.49 -2.30 57.92
N ARG A 330 40.32 -2.36 56.59
CA ARG A 330 41.36 -1.94 55.63
C ARG A 330 41.60 -0.44 55.65
N SER A 331 40.54 0.36 55.73
CA SER A 331 40.67 1.83 55.80
C SER A 331 41.32 2.27 57.11
N VAL A 332 41.03 1.61 58.23
CA VAL A 332 41.70 1.82 59.52
C VAL A 332 43.17 1.38 59.46
N LYS A 333 43.48 0.26 58.79
CA LYS A 333 44.87 -0.14 58.54
C LYS A 333 45.63 0.96 57.79
N LEU A 334 45.07 1.46 56.68
CA LEU A 334 45.66 2.54 55.90
C LEU A 334 45.82 3.83 56.71
N PHE A 335 44.84 4.14 57.56
CA PHE A 335 44.91 5.28 58.49
C PHE A 335 46.11 5.17 59.43
N PHE A 336 46.37 3.98 60.00
CA PHE A 336 47.56 3.75 60.82
C PHE A 336 48.86 3.75 60.01
N ASP A 337 48.87 3.15 58.82
CA ASP A 337 50.06 3.10 57.95
C ASP A 337 50.48 4.51 57.49
N GLN A 338 49.55 5.45 57.41
CA GLN A 338 49.78 6.89 57.13
C GLN A 338 50.22 7.69 58.38
N GLY A 339 50.38 7.06 59.54
CA GLY A 339 50.76 7.72 60.79
C GLY A 339 49.59 8.32 61.60
N GLY A 340 48.34 8.01 61.23
CA GLY A 340 47.15 8.44 61.97
C GLY A 340 47.09 7.84 63.38
N THR A 341 46.66 8.64 64.36
CA THR A 341 46.42 8.19 65.74
C THR A 341 44.93 8.38 66.06
N ILE A 342 44.30 7.40 66.72
CA ILE A 342 42.91 7.53 67.16
C ILE A 342 42.90 8.45 68.38
N SER A 343 42.34 9.65 68.21
CA SER A 343 42.12 10.63 69.27
C SER A 343 40.74 11.26 69.12
N PHE A 344 40.18 11.69 70.25
CA PHE A 344 38.86 12.30 70.33
C PHE A 344 38.97 13.61 71.10
N SER A 345 38.33 14.66 70.59
CA SER A 345 38.34 16.00 71.18
C SER A 345 36.94 16.44 71.58
N ASN A 346 36.81 17.19 72.68
CA ASN A 346 35.51 17.71 73.11
C ASN A 346 35.07 18.85 72.20
N ASP A 347 33.81 18.84 71.77
CA ASP A 347 33.24 19.98 71.05
C ASP A 347 33.01 21.17 72.01
N THR A 348 33.72 22.26 71.77
CA THR A 348 33.56 23.52 72.51
C THR A 348 32.14 24.08 72.48
N LYS A 349 31.33 23.76 71.46
CA LYS A 349 29.90 24.14 71.37
C LYS A 349 29.02 23.38 72.37
N LEU A 350 29.41 22.16 72.76
CA LEU A 350 28.65 21.29 73.66
C LEU A 350 29.02 21.48 75.14
N ASN A 351 30.16 22.11 75.43
CA ASN A 351 30.62 22.37 76.80
C ASN A 351 29.66 23.23 77.64
N GLY A 352 28.83 24.09 77.02
CA GLY A 352 27.85 24.94 77.73
C GLY A 352 26.57 24.22 78.18
N LEU A 353 26.37 22.97 77.77
CA LEU A 353 25.20 22.13 78.08
C LEU A 353 25.51 21.08 79.17
N GLY A 354 26.76 20.98 79.62
CA GLY A 354 27.20 20.11 80.71
C GLY A 354 26.63 20.55 82.05
N GLY A 355 25.44 20.05 82.40
CA GLY A 355 24.83 20.33 83.70
C GLY A 355 23.35 19.98 83.86
N ARG A 356 22.65 19.52 82.81
CA ARG A 356 21.22 19.12 82.93
C ARG A 356 20.96 17.78 82.25
N THR A 357 20.66 16.76 83.08
CA THR A 357 20.01 15.45 82.79
C THR A 357 20.48 14.57 81.62
N LEU A 358 21.20 15.08 80.62
CA LEU A 358 21.81 14.36 79.50
C LEU A 358 23.29 14.76 79.44
N ASN A 359 24.19 13.77 79.46
CA ASN A 359 25.65 13.98 79.44
C ASN A 359 26.16 14.32 78.04
N LEU A 360 25.60 15.36 77.40
CA LEU A 360 25.98 15.76 76.03
C LEU A 360 27.42 16.28 75.93
N SER A 361 28.04 16.62 77.06
CA SER A 361 29.46 16.94 77.18
C SER A 361 30.40 15.75 76.97
N ALA A 362 29.88 14.52 76.96
CA ALA A 362 30.66 13.30 76.69
C ALA A 362 30.69 12.91 75.20
N LEU A 363 29.98 13.64 74.33
CA LEU A 363 30.06 13.45 72.89
C LEU A 363 31.33 14.11 72.35
N ASN A 364 32.24 13.28 71.83
CA ASN A 364 33.54 13.75 71.33
C ASN A 364 33.60 13.69 69.81
N ILE A 365 34.29 14.66 69.22
CA ILE A 365 34.61 14.70 67.80
C ILE A 365 35.77 13.74 67.54
N PHE A 366 35.65 12.89 66.52
CA PHE A 366 36.75 12.06 66.08
C PHE A 366 37.72 12.86 65.21
N ASP A 367 38.90 13.18 65.74
CA ASP A 367 39.89 14.06 65.07
C ASP A 367 40.36 13.49 63.72
N GLY A 368 40.50 12.17 63.65
CA GLY A 368 40.90 11.43 62.45
C GLY A 368 39.75 11.15 61.46
N GLY A 369 38.54 11.63 61.74
CA GLY A 369 37.32 11.27 61.02
C GLY A 369 37.35 11.53 59.53
N GLN A 370 37.78 12.73 59.13
CA GLN A 370 37.86 13.12 57.72
C GLN A 370 38.89 12.28 56.96
N GLN A 371 40.04 11.98 57.59
CA GLN A 371 41.08 11.15 56.98
C GLN A 371 40.60 9.69 56.83
N LEU A 372 39.93 9.15 57.85
CA LEU A 372 39.35 7.81 57.79
C LEU A 372 38.27 7.72 56.69
N LEU A 373 37.40 8.72 56.58
CA LEU A 373 36.41 8.81 55.50
C LEU A 373 37.08 8.83 54.12
N GLN A 374 38.12 9.63 53.93
CA GLN A 374 38.88 9.65 52.66
C GLN A 374 39.49 8.27 52.36
N ASN A 375 40.03 7.59 53.37
CA ASN A 375 40.56 6.23 53.22
C ASN A 375 39.45 5.23 52.86
N ILE A 376 38.24 5.36 53.41
CA ILE A 376 37.06 4.56 53.04
C ILE A 376 36.71 4.78 51.56
N LEU A 377 36.59 6.04 51.13
CA LEU A 377 36.21 6.38 49.75
C LEU A 377 37.28 5.95 48.71
N ASN A 378 38.56 6.00 49.10
CA ASN A 378 39.68 5.56 48.25
C ASN A 378 39.96 4.05 48.34
N THR A 379 39.15 3.29 49.09
CA THR A 379 39.36 1.85 49.23
C THR A 379 39.08 1.13 47.91
N ASN A 380 40.12 0.53 47.33
CA ASN A 380 40.00 -0.40 46.21
C ASN A 380 40.20 -1.82 46.73
N MET A 381 39.10 -2.52 46.98
CA MET A 381 39.13 -3.89 47.48
C MET A 381 38.29 -4.84 46.64
N THR A 382 38.69 -6.11 46.62
CA THR A 382 37.86 -7.20 46.11
C THR A 382 37.33 -8.00 47.28
N GLY A 383 36.04 -7.79 47.60
CA GLY A 383 35.33 -8.46 48.68
C GLY A 383 34.62 -9.74 48.23
N LEU A 384 33.61 -10.15 49.00
CA LEU A 384 32.66 -11.19 48.64
C LEU A 384 31.64 -10.72 47.58
N THR A 385 31.32 -9.43 47.55
CA THR A 385 30.41 -8.81 46.58
C THR A 385 31.08 -8.50 45.24
N GLY A 386 32.38 -8.77 45.10
CA GLY A 386 33.19 -8.43 43.92
C GLY A 386 34.11 -7.23 44.16
N PRO A 387 34.54 -6.53 43.09
CA PRO A 387 35.29 -5.28 43.20
C PRO A 387 34.42 -4.18 43.84
N VAL A 388 34.95 -3.53 44.86
CA VAL A 388 34.28 -2.46 45.61
C VAL A 388 35.05 -1.16 45.39
N LEU A 389 34.38 -0.20 44.75
CA LEU A 389 34.86 1.13 44.40
C LEU A 389 33.70 2.11 44.53
N PHE A 390 33.97 3.37 44.87
CA PHE A 390 32.97 4.41 44.97
C PHE A 390 33.04 5.40 43.80
N ASN A 391 31.88 5.91 43.39
CA ASN A 391 31.77 7.04 42.47
C ASN A 391 31.80 8.40 43.23
N GLN A 392 31.65 9.51 42.50
CA GLN A 392 31.64 10.85 43.09
C GLN A 392 30.44 11.06 44.03
N GLU A 393 29.34 10.36 43.77
CA GLU A 393 28.12 10.34 44.56
C GLU A 393 28.22 9.43 45.81
N ARG A 394 29.39 8.82 46.06
CA ARG A 394 29.66 7.91 47.19
C ARG A 394 28.74 6.69 47.25
N SER A 395 28.29 6.25 46.08
CA SER A 395 27.65 4.95 45.84
C SER A 395 28.65 4.01 45.17
N LEU A 396 28.37 2.70 45.22
CA LEU A 396 29.16 1.70 44.53
C LEU A 396 29.21 1.95 43.01
N LEU A 397 30.41 1.79 42.43
CA LEU A 397 30.65 1.79 40.99
C LEU A 397 30.04 0.54 40.35
N ASN A 398 29.44 0.67 39.16
CA ASN A 398 28.81 -0.41 38.40
C ASN A 398 27.70 -1.19 39.14
N PRO A 399 26.66 -0.52 39.66
CA PRO A 399 25.53 -1.19 40.28
C PRO A 399 24.81 -2.10 39.28
N SER A 400 24.46 -3.30 39.74
CA SER A 400 23.79 -4.33 38.94
C SER A 400 22.81 -5.15 39.77
N TYR A 401 21.81 -5.72 39.10
CA TYR A 401 20.75 -6.52 39.71
C TYR A 401 20.49 -7.78 38.88
N ASP A 402 20.24 -8.89 39.55
CA ASP A 402 19.62 -10.07 38.95
C ASP A 402 18.11 -9.84 38.87
N ILE A 403 17.52 -10.17 37.74
CA ILE A 403 16.06 -10.13 37.57
C ILE A 403 15.52 -11.52 37.80
N ILE A 404 14.63 -11.64 38.78
CA ILE A 404 14.10 -12.90 39.28
C ILE A 404 12.61 -12.97 39.00
N ASN A 405 12.18 -14.11 38.48
CA ASN A 405 10.78 -14.48 38.34
C ASN A 405 10.40 -15.58 39.34
N VAL A 406 9.31 -15.39 40.09
CA VAL A 406 8.82 -16.37 41.06
C VAL A 406 8.00 -17.45 40.35
N VAL A 407 8.38 -18.71 40.54
CA VAL A 407 7.75 -19.90 39.91
C VAL A 407 7.39 -20.93 40.98
N GLN A 408 6.58 -21.95 40.63
CA GLN A 408 6.11 -22.95 41.59
C GLN A 408 7.25 -23.67 42.34
N THR A 409 8.36 -23.95 41.65
CA THR A 409 9.52 -24.65 42.21
C THR A 409 10.52 -23.71 42.93
N GLY A 410 10.13 -22.49 43.27
CA GLY A 410 11.02 -21.47 43.85
C GLY A 410 11.07 -20.20 43.02
N TYR A 411 12.21 -19.95 42.40
CA TYR A 411 12.39 -18.79 41.54
C TYR A 411 13.38 -19.11 40.41
N ARG A 412 13.27 -18.38 39.30
CA ARG A 412 14.17 -18.47 38.16
C ARG A 412 14.74 -17.09 37.87
N GLN A 413 16.05 -17.00 37.71
CA GLN A 413 16.68 -15.80 37.18
C GLN A 413 16.43 -15.72 35.67
N ILE A 414 15.91 -14.59 35.19
CA ILE A 414 15.58 -14.37 33.77
C ILE A 414 16.58 -13.46 33.05
N GLY A 415 17.48 -12.83 33.78
CA GLY A 415 18.50 -11.95 33.24
C GLY A 415 19.11 -11.06 34.30
N TYR A 416 19.82 -10.04 33.85
CA TYR A 416 20.56 -9.07 34.62
C TYR A 416 20.19 -7.67 34.15
N TRP A 417 20.32 -6.72 35.06
CA TRP A 417 20.35 -5.30 34.77
C TRP A 417 21.67 -4.72 35.27
N SER A 418 22.28 -3.83 34.50
CA SER A 418 23.39 -3.00 34.98
C SER A 418 23.30 -1.59 34.41
N ASN A 419 23.87 -0.61 35.11
CA ASN A 419 23.94 0.76 34.59
C ASN A 419 24.83 0.90 33.33
N HIS A 420 25.60 -0.14 32.98
CA HIS A 420 26.45 -0.17 31.78
C HIS A 420 25.74 -0.77 30.57
N SER A 421 25.00 -1.86 30.77
CA SER A 421 24.39 -2.67 29.70
C SER A 421 22.85 -2.62 29.65
N HIS A 422 22.19 -1.97 30.61
CA HIS A 422 20.76 -2.14 30.89
C HIS A 422 20.40 -3.65 31.00
N LEU A 423 19.31 -4.09 30.39
CA LEU A 423 18.81 -5.47 30.45
C LEU A 423 19.62 -6.42 29.56
N SER A 424 20.16 -7.50 30.14
CA SER A 424 20.92 -8.52 29.42
C SER A 424 20.76 -9.90 30.03
N ILE A 425 20.91 -10.96 29.24
CA ILE A 425 21.04 -12.34 29.73
C ILE A 425 22.49 -12.70 30.09
N VAL A 426 23.46 -11.88 29.68
CA VAL A 426 24.88 -12.09 29.95
C VAL A 426 25.26 -11.42 31.28
N PRO A 427 26.07 -12.07 32.13
CA PRO A 427 26.53 -11.47 33.38
C PRO A 427 27.25 -10.12 33.17
N PRO A 428 26.95 -9.09 33.99
CA PRO A 428 27.47 -7.72 33.81
C PRO A 428 29.01 -7.62 33.71
N GLU A 429 29.73 -8.44 34.46
CA GLU A 429 31.19 -8.48 34.52
C GLU A 429 31.85 -8.80 33.18
N THR A 430 31.16 -9.53 32.30
CA THR A 430 31.66 -9.86 30.95
C THR A 430 31.55 -8.65 30.00
N LEU A 431 30.64 -7.72 30.29
CA LEU A 431 30.29 -6.60 29.42
C LEU A 431 31.04 -5.32 29.77
N TYR A 432 31.58 -5.18 30.99
CA TYR A 432 32.34 -3.99 31.40
C TYR A 432 33.61 -3.75 30.57
N GLY A 433 34.19 -4.79 29.95
CA GLY A 433 35.32 -4.67 29.03
C GLY A 433 34.95 -4.17 27.62
N GLN A 434 33.66 -4.03 27.32
CA GLN A 434 33.13 -3.62 26.02
C GLN A 434 32.53 -2.20 26.10
N LYS A 435 32.40 -1.52 24.95
CA LYS A 435 31.72 -0.22 24.92
C LYS A 435 30.26 -0.36 25.34
N PRO A 436 29.71 0.57 26.14
CA PRO A 436 28.29 0.55 26.52
C PRO A 436 27.42 0.57 25.26
N ASN A 437 26.48 -0.37 25.17
CA ASN A 437 25.56 -0.48 24.04
C ASN A 437 24.13 -0.27 24.54
N LEU A 438 23.66 0.97 24.47
CA LEU A 438 22.39 1.42 25.05
C LEU A 438 21.18 1.26 24.10
N SER A 439 21.36 0.58 22.96
CA SER A 439 20.27 0.40 22.01
C SER A 439 19.21 -0.57 22.55
N SER A 440 17.94 -0.23 22.40
CA SER A 440 16.81 -1.07 22.81
C SER A 440 16.78 -2.43 22.09
N SER A 441 17.35 -2.53 20.88
CA SER A 441 17.44 -3.78 20.12
C SER A 441 18.40 -4.82 20.70
N ASN A 442 19.29 -4.40 21.62
CA ASN A 442 20.27 -5.28 22.26
C ASN A 442 19.85 -5.71 23.67
N GLN A 443 18.66 -5.32 24.13
CA GLN A 443 18.12 -5.70 25.42
C GLN A 443 17.36 -7.02 25.32
N TYR A 444 17.71 -7.98 26.18
CA TYR A 444 17.11 -9.32 26.17
C TYR A 444 16.92 -9.86 27.58
N LEU A 445 15.77 -10.49 27.81
CA LEU A 445 15.46 -11.28 29.00
C LEU A 445 14.87 -12.63 28.58
N ASP A 446 15.07 -13.66 29.41
CA ASP A 446 14.42 -14.96 29.25
C ASP A 446 12.89 -14.86 29.43
N SER A 447 12.18 -15.88 28.93
CA SER A 447 10.73 -15.99 29.07
C SER A 447 10.26 -15.91 30.52
N VAL A 448 9.28 -15.05 30.77
CA VAL A 448 8.64 -14.87 32.08
C VAL A 448 7.37 -15.72 32.19
N VAL A 449 7.17 -16.32 33.35
CA VAL A 449 5.90 -16.91 33.78
C VAL A 449 5.16 -15.85 34.58
N TRP A 450 4.02 -15.40 34.07
CA TRP A 450 3.20 -14.35 34.67
C TRP A 450 2.17 -14.93 35.65
N PRO A 451 1.52 -14.09 36.48
CA PRO A 451 0.39 -14.52 37.31
C PRO A 451 -0.67 -15.28 36.49
N GLY A 452 -1.23 -16.34 37.08
CA GLY A 452 -2.11 -17.27 36.38
C GLY A 452 -1.41 -18.34 35.51
N GLY A 453 -0.06 -18.41 35.52
CA GLY A 453 0.71 -19.48 34.86
C GLY A 453 0.95 -19.29 33.36
N GLU A 454 0.68 -18.10 32.83
CA GLU A 454 0.85 -17.79 31.40
C GLU A 454 2.30 -17.43 31.07
N THR A 455 2.79 -17.84 29.91
CA THR A 455 4.10 -17.40 29.38
C THR A 455 3.97 -16.23 28.40
N LYS A 456 2.77 -15.99 27.88
CA LYS A 456 2.49 -14.86 27.00
C LYS A 456 2.45 -13.56 27.81
N ARG A 457 3.23 -12.56 27.37
CA ARG A 457 3.27 -11.22 27.96
C ARG A 457 1.85 -10.64 28.13
N PRO A 458 1.43 -10.25 29.35
CA PRO A 458 0.20 -9.52 29.59
C PRO A 458 0.20 -8.17 28.90
N ARG A 459 -0.98 -7.72 28.46
CA ARG A 459 -1.15 -6.38 27.88
C ARG A 459 -0.79 -5.27 28.88
N GLY A 460 -0.97 -5.52 30.18
CA GLY A 460 -0.66 -4.55 31.24
C GLY A 460 -1.75 -3.50 31.45
N TRP A 461 -2.84 -3.52 30.69
CA TRP A 461 -4.01 -2.66 30.91
C TRP A 461 -5.30 -3.34 30.44
N VAL A 462 -6.42 -2.89 30.99
CA VAL A 462 -7.79 -3.22 30.58
C VAL A 462 -8.67 -1.98 30.66
N PHE A 463 -9.85 -2.00 30.04
CA PHE A 463 -10.81 -0.93 30.29
C PHE A 463 -11.24 -0.92 31.76
N PRO A 464 -11.49 0.27 32.33
CA PRO A 464 -11.81 0.35 33.74
C PRO A 464 -13.20 -0.25 33.97
N ASN A 465 -13.31 -1.13 34.96
CA ASN A 465 -14.57 -1.79 35.34
C ASN A 465 -15.53 -0.86 36.10
N ASN A 466 -15.38 0.45 35.98
CA ASN A 466 -16.24 1.46 36.58
C ASN A 466 -17.50 1.77 35.75
N GLY A 467 -17.69 1.07 34.62
CA GLY A 467 -18.82 1.28 33.70
C GLY A 467 -18.69 2.52 32.81
N ARG A 468 -17.49 3.13 32.72
CA ARG A 468 -17.24 4.28 31.86
C ARG A 468 -17.00 3.83 30.42
N GLU A 469 -17.94 4.17 29.54
CA GLU A 469 -17.81 3.99 28.10
C GLU A 469 -16.90 5.09 27.50
N LEU A 470 -16.15 4.74 26.44
CA LEU A 470 -15.39 5.71 25.67
C LEU A 470 -16.36 6.70 24.99
N ARG A 471 -16.13 8.00 25.21
CA ARG A 471 -16.88 9.09 24.58
C ARG A 471 -16.30 9.37 23.21
N ILE A 472 -16.90 8.80 22.18
CA ILE A 472 -16.44 8.96 20.80
C ILE A 472 -17.17 10.15 20.16
N GLY A 473 -16.42 11.21 19.85
CA GLY A 473 -16.96 12.36 19.11
C GLY A 473 -17.20 12.01 17.64
N VAL A 474 -18.36 12.38 17.10
CA VAL A 474 -18.70 12.20 15.68
C VAL A 474 -19.18 13.51 15.05
N PRO A 475 -18.75 13.87 13.83
CA PRO A 475 -19.15 15.14 13.20
C PRO A 475 -20.63 15.11 12.78
N ARG A 476 -21.41 16.10 13.25
CA ARG A 476 -22.80 16.31 12.82
C ARG A 476 -22.82 17.20 11.57
N ARG A 477 -22.47 16.62 10.43
CA ARG A 477 -22.38 17.31 9.13
C ARG A 477 -23.74 17.48 8.44
N VAL A 478 -23.83 18.48 7.56
CA VAL A 478 -25.03 18.77 6.75
C VAL A 478 -24.87 18.26 5.31
N SER A 479 -23.67 18.43 4.73
CA SER A 479 -23.29 17.89 3.41
C SER A 479 -22.93 16.41 3.46
N TYR A 480 -23.02 15.68 2.34
CA TYR A 480 -22.58 14.28 2.18
C TYR A 480 -22.94 13.34 3.36
N ARG A 481 -24.23 13.29 3.72
CA ARG A 481 -24.74 12.54 4.89
C ARG A 481 -24.47 11.03 4.86
N ASN A 482 -24.12 10.46 3.71
CA ASN A 482 -23.75 9.04 3.57
C ASN A 482 -22.48 8.68 4.37
N ILE A 483 -21.65 9.68 4.68
CA ILE A 483 -20.35 9.48 5.35
C ILE A 483 -20.55 9.35 6.87
N VAL A 484 -21.36 10.25 7.44
CA VAL A 484 -21.89 10.16 8.82
C VAL A 484 -23.32 10.68 8.83
N LEU A 485 -24.27 9.81 9.15
CA LEU A 485 -25.70 10.03 9.26
C LEU A 485 -26.13 9.87 10.73
N LEU A 486 -26.86 10.86 11.25
CA LEU A 486 -27.58 10.73 12.52
C LEU A 486 -29.05 10.39 12.27
N GLY A 487 -29.52 9.30 12.87
CA GLY A 487 -30.93 8.89 12.89
C GLY A 487 -31.72 9.52 14.05
N ASN A 488 -33.04 9.63 13.89
CA ASN A 488 -33.95 10.27 14.87
C ASN A 488 -34.57 9.29 15.91
N GLY A 489 -34.01 8.08 16.08
CA GLY A 489 -34.59 7.04 16.96
C GLY A 489 -34.14 7.12 18.43
N THR A 490 -34.99 6.68 19.36
CA THR A 490 -34.78 6.77 20.84
C THR A 490 -33.81 5.73 21.44
N ASP A 491 -33.23 4.82 20.66
CA ASP A 491 -32.30 3.79 21.14
C ASP A 491 -30.82 4.21 21.05
N ARG A 492 -30.14 4.25 22.21
CA ARG A 492 -28.85 4.90 22.45
C ARG A 492 -27.63 4.35 21.69
N GLY A 493 -27.73 3.19 21.04
CA GLY A 493 -26.61 2.54 20.33
C GLY A 493 -26.71 2.51 18.79
N HIS A 494 -27.89 2.74 18.22
CA HIS A 494 -28.16 2.62 16.77
C HIS A 494 -28.46 3.99 16.12
N MET A 495 -28.05 5.08 16.76
CA MET A 495 -28.39 6.45 16.35
C MET A 495 -27.47 7.01 15.25
N VAL A 496 -26.29 6.40 15.01
CA VAL A 496 -25.31 6.92 14.05
C VAL A 496 -24.94 5.83 13.05
N GLN A 497 -25.04 6.12 11.77
CA GLN A 497 -24.72 5.23 10.65
C GLN A 497 -23.87 5.99 9.63
N GLY A 498 -23.31 5.30 8.64
CA GLY A 498 -22.54 5.91 7.56
C GLY A 498 -21.22 5.20 7.35
N TYR A 499 -20.51 5.57 6.28
CA TYR A 499 -19.25 4.95 5.89
C TYR A 499 -18.24 4.87 7.04
N CYS A 500 -17.92 6.00 7.69
CA CYS A 500 -16.90 6.05 8.75
C CYS A 500 -17.30 5.24 9.99
N ILE A 501 -18.61 5.16 10.27
CA ILE A 501 -19.14 4.42 11.42
C ILE A 501 -19.07 2.91 11.15
N ASP A 502 -19.48 2.47 9.97
CA ASP A 502 -19.40 1.05 9.58
C ASP A 502 -17.94 0.56 9.59
N VAL A 503 -16.98 1.38 9.12
CA VAL A 503 -15.54 1.07 9.21
C VAL A 503 -15.08 0.95 10.66
N PHE A 504 -15.47 1.88 11.54
CA PHE A 504 -15.11 1.84 12.96
C PHE A 504 -15.70 0.61 13.67
N LEU A 505 -16.97 0.29 13.41
CA LEU A 505 -17.64 -0.87 14.00
C LEU A 505 -17.03 -2.18 13.50
N ALA A 506 -16.65 -2.25 12.22
CA ALA A 506 -15.91 -3.39 11.69
C ALA A 506 -14.55 -3.53 12.38
N ALA A 507 -13.80 -2.43 12.52
CA ALA A 507 -12.47 -2.46 13.14
C ALA A 507 -12.52 -2.88 14.62
N ILE A 508 -13.52 -2.41 15.38
CA ILE A 508 -13.72 -2.85 16.76
C ILE A 508 -13.97 -4.36 16.87
N ARG A 509 -14.68 -4.97 15.92
CA ARG A 509 -14.96 -6.43 15.94
C ARG A 509 -13.70 -7.27 15.75
N PHE A 510 -12.65 -6.72 15.13
CA PHE A 510 -11.34 -7.38 14.99
C PHE A 510 -10.48 -7.27 16.24
N LEU A 511 -10.85 -6.43 17.22
CA LEU A 511 -10.12 -6.34 18.47
C LEU A 511 -10.38 -7.60 19.32
N PRO A 512 -9.34 -8.17 19.97
CA PRO A 512 -9.50 -9.38 20.79
C PRO A 512 -10.19 -9.14 22.15
N TYR A 513 -10.88 -8.01 22.31
CA TYR A 513 -11.46 -7.54 23.55
C TYR A 513 -12.62 -6.59 23.27
N ALA A 514 -13.58 -6.53 24.20
CA ALA A 514 -14.71 -5.61 24.09
C ALA A 514 -14.27 -4.17 24.37
N VAL A 515 -14.66 -3.25 23.49
CA VAL A 515 -14.49 -1.80 23.68
C VAL A 515 -15.87 -1.21 23.95
N PRO A 516 -16.20 -0.80 25.18
CA PRO A 516 -17.44 -0.09 25.46
C PRO A 516 -17.32 1.37 24.98
N TYR A 517 -18.23 1.82 24.12
CA TYR A 517 -18.21 3.17 23.56
C TYR A 517 -19.62 3.75 23.43
N ARG A 518 -19.70 5.08 23.40
CA ARG A 518 -20.90 5.83 23.03
C ARG A 518 -20.54 6.96 22.07
N PHE A 519 -21.36 7.16 21.05
CA PHE A 519 -21.19 8.25 20.11
C PHE A 519 -21.80 9.55 20.64
N ILE A 520 -21.07 10.66 20.53
CA ILE A 520 -21.51 12.00 20.91
C ILE A 520 -21.38 12.91 19.69
N PRO A 521 -22.50 13.41 19.13
CA PRO A 521 -22.44 14.30 17.97
C PRO A 521 -21.85 15.66 18.32
N PHE A 522 -21.10 16.22 17.37
CA PHE A 522 -20.48 17.53 17.48
C PHE A 522 -20.85 18.42 16.29
N GLY A 523 -21.39 19.60 16.56
CA GLY A 523 -21.86 20.57 15.56
C GLY A 523 -23.30 21.02 15.81
N ASP A 524 -23.69 22.14 15.19
CA ASP A 524 -25.03 22.72 15.31
C ASP A 524 -26.09 21.96 14.48
N GLY A 525 -25.66 21.20 13.48
CA GLY A 525 -26.54 20.51 12.53
C GLY A 525 -27.13 21.42 11.45
N HIS A 526 -26.69 22.69 11.39
CA HIS A 526 -27.06 23.67 10.36
C HIS A 526 -25.90 23.98 9.41
N LYS A 527 -24.66 23.85 9.87
CA LYS A 527 -23.43 23.96 9.08
C LYS A 527 -22.49 22.80 9.37
N ASN A 528 -21.55 22.52 8.47
CA ASN A 528 -20.52 21.52 8.75
C ASN A 528 -19.62 22.01 9.91
N PRO A 529 -19.31 21.15 10.90
CA PRO A 529 -18.52 21.55 12.06
C PRO A 529 -17.04 21.81 11.72
N SER A 530 -16.35 22.58 12.56
CA SER A 530 -14.89 22.70 12.47
C SER A 530 -14.22 21.41 12.96
N TYR A 531 -13.54 20.71 12.05
CA TYR A 531 -12.84 19.47 12.36
C TYR A 531 -11.63 19.69 13.26
N TYR A 532 -11.02 20.88 13.22
CA TYR A 532 -9.94 21.24 14.16
C TYR A 532 -10.47 21.35 15.60
N GLU A 533 -11.62 21.99 15.79
CA GLU A 533 -12.26 22.08 17.10
C GLU A 533 -12.72 20.72 17.61
N LEU A 534 -13.30 19.88 16.74
CA LEU A 534 -13.70 18.52 17.09
C LEU A 534 -12.51 17.71 17.63
N VAL A 535 -11.36 17.76 16.95
CA VAL A 535 -10.15 17.04 17.37
C VAL A 535 -9.53 17.65 18.64
N SER A 536 -9.56 18.97 18.81
CA SER A 536 -9.03 19.62 20.03
C SER A 536 -9.84 19.29 21.29
N LYS A 537 -11.09 18.83 21.15
CA LYS A 537 -11.89 18.28 22.26
C LYS A 537 -11.33 16.98 22.86
N ILE A 538 -10.44 16.28 22.16
CA ILE A 538 -9.70 15.14 22.72
C ILE A 538 -8.71 15.62 23.79
N ASN A 539 -7.90 16.66 23.48
CA ASN A 539 -6.90 17.19 24.40
C ASN A 539 -7.52 17.83 25.67
N SER A 540 -8.73 18.38 25.57
CA SER A 540 -9.48 18.90 26.73
C SER A 540 -10.23 17.81 27.52
N GLY A 541 -10.08 16.53 27.16
CA GLY A 541 -10.68 15.40 27.87
C GLY A 541 -12.20 15.34 27.76
N VAL A 542 -12.80 15.99 26.75
CA VAL A 542 -14.24 15.92 26.47
C VAL A 542 -14.58 14.64 25.71
N PHE A 543 -13.75 14.30 24.72
CA PHE A 543 -13.84 13.05 23.96
C PHE A 543 -12.63 12.16 24.26
N ASP A 544 -12.86 10.86 24.31
CA ASP A 544 -11.81 9.85 24.49
C ASP A 544 -11.30 9.31 23.12
N GLY A 545 -11.97 9.71 22.03
CA GLY A 545 -11.59 9.50 20.64
C GLY A 545 -12.56 10.21 19.68
N VAL A 546 -12.20 10.38 18.42
CA VAL A 546 -13.05 10.97 17.39
C VAL A 546 -13.08 10.06 16.16
N VAL A 547 -14.30 9.76 15.70
CA VAL A 547 -14.58 8.90 14.55
C VAL A 547 -15.34 9.70 13.50
N GLY A 548 -14.88 9.61 12.27
CA GLY A 548 -15.44 10.34 11.13
C GLY A 548 -14.40 10.51 10.05
N ASP A 549 -14.74 11.34 9.08
CA ASP A 549 -13.95 11.81 7.95
C ASP A 549 -12.86 12.80 8.36
N ILE A 550 -12.04 12.41 9.33
CA ILE A 550 -10.99 13.28 9.88
C ILE A 550 -9.74 13.14 9.02
N ALA A 551 -9.50 14.12 8.14
CA ALA A 551 -8.26 14.21 7.38
C ALA A 551 -7.03 14.30 8.30
N ILE A 552 -6.03 13.45 8.04
CA ILE A 552 -4.75 13.41 8.74
C ILE A 552 -3.87 14.55 8.20
N VAL A 553 -3.70 15.60 9.00
CA VAL A 553 -2.93 16.81 8.64
C VAL A 553 -1.99 17.22 9.77
N THR A 554 -0.88 17.88 9.41
CA THR A 554 0.22 18.23 10.33
C THR A 554 -0.21 19.02 11.56
N ASN A 555 -1.18 19.93 11.45
CA ASN A 555 -1.68 20.68 12.61
C ASN A 555 -2.38 19.77 13.63
N ARG A 556 -3.10 18.74 13.16
CA ARG A 556 -3.85 17.82 14.04
C ARG A 556 -2.92 16.76 14.66
N THR A 557 -1.93 16.25 13.93
CA THR A 557 -0.95 15.27 14.46
C THR A 557 -0.07 15.83 15.59
N LYS A 558 0.00 17.17 15.72
CA LYS A 558 0.66 17.82 16.87
C LYS A 558 -0.09 17.64 18.19
N ILE A 559 -1.39 17.39 18.16
CA ILE A 559 -2.24 17.35 19.37
C ILE A 559 -2.87 15.98 19.65
N VAL A 560 -2.97 15.11 18.65
CA VAL A 560 -3.59 13.78 18.76
C VAL A 560 -2.83 12.76 17.91
N ASP A 561 -3.01 11.48 18.23
CA ASP A 561 -2.53 10.37 17.40
C ASP A 561 -3.65 9.84 16.51
N PHE A 562 -3.30 9.44 15.30
CA PHE A 562 -4.24 8.91 14.31
C PHE A 562 -4.00 7.43 14.10
N THR A 563 -5.07 6.72 13.72
CA THR A 563 -4.94 5.39 13.14
C THR A 563 -4.30 5.45 11.75
N GLN A 564 -3.90 4.30 11.22
CA GLN A 564 -3.67 4.15 9.78
C GLN A 564 -4.89 4.65 8.99
N PRO A 565 -4.68 5.33 7.84
CA PRO A 565 -5.76 5.84 7.03
C PRO A 565 -6.60 4.68 6.49
N TYR A 566 -7.92 4.76 6.65
CA TYR A 566 -8.85 3.73 6.16
C TYR A 566 -9.43 4.06 4.77
N ILE A 567 -9.12 5.25 4.24
CA ILE A 567 -9.45 5.67 2.87
C ILE A 567 -8.41 6.71 2.43
N GLU A 568 -7.97 6.60 1.18
CA GLU A 568 -7.14 7.62 0.53
C GLU A 568 -7.99 8.85 0.20
N SER A 569 -7.55 10.02 0.65
CA SER A 569 -8.29 11.28 0.49
C SER A 569 -7.31 12.42 0.24
N GLY A 570 -7.28 12.93 -0.99
CA GLY A 570 -6.54 14.12 -1.35
C GLY A 570 -7.40 15.18 -2.02
N LEU A 571 -6.85 16.38 -2.13
CA LEU A 571 -7.50 17.52 -2.75
C LEU A 571 -7.44 17.39 -4.27
N VAL A 572 -8.60 17.54 -4.89
CA VAL A 572 -8.78 17.50 -6.34
C VAL A 572 -9.51 18.76 -6.81
N VAL A 573 -9.31 19.11 -8.08
CA VAL A 573 -9.93 20.28 -8.70
C VAL A 573 -11.13 19.83 -9.54
N VAL A 574 -12.30 20.39 -9.27
CA VAL A 574 -13.53 20.16 -10.04
C VAL A 574 -13.85 21.38 -10.89
N ALA A 575 -14.03 21.18 -12.20
CA ALA A 575 -14.36 22.24 -13.14
C ALA A 575 -15.38 21.77 -14.20
N PRO A 576 -16.15 22.70 -14.81
CA PRO A 576 -17.14 22.36 -15.84
C PRO A 576 -16.49 21.87 -17.13
N VAL A 577 -17.20 20.99 -17.83
CA VAL A 577 -16.77 20.38 -19.08
C VAL A 577 -17.68 20.81 -20.23
N LYS A 578 -17.09 21.34 -21.31
CA LYS A 578 -17.83 21.61 -22.55
C LYS A 578 -17.60 20.45 -23.53
N LYS A 579 -18.66 19.73 -23.86
CA LYS A 579 -18.67 18.80 -24.99
C LYS A 579 -18.62 19.62 -26.29
N ILE A 580 -17.63 19.37 -27.14
CA ILE A 580 -17.60 19.95 -28.50
C ILE A 580 -18.68 19.21 -29.29
N SER A 581 -19.77 19.88 -29.65
CA SER A 581 -20.83 19.24 -30.40
C SER A 581 -20.35 18.81 -31.80
N SER A 582 -20.65 17.56 -32.17
CA SER A 582 -20.52 17.07 -33.54
C SER A 582 -21.40 17.91 -34.46
N SER A 583 -20.77 18.66 -35.36
CA SER A 583 -21.47 19.49 -36.35
C SER A 583 -21.44 18.81 -37.73
N ALA A 584 -22.58 18.80 -38.44
CA ALA A 584 -22.73 18.20 -39.77
C ALA A 584 -21.79 18.74 -40.86
N TRP A 585 -21.14 19.89 -40.61
CA TRP A 585 -20.14 20.54 -41.48
C TRP A 585 -18.70 20.31 -41.03
N SER A 586 -18.44 19.28 -40.21
CA SER A 586 -17.09 18.95 -39.72
C SER A 586 -16.05 18.82 -40.85
N PHE A 587 -16.46 18.31 -42.02
CA PHE A 587 -15.61 18.11 -43.21
C PHE A 587 -15.07 19.42 -43.83
N SER A 588 -15.68 20.57 -43.59
CA SER A 588 -15.20 21.86 -44.13
C SER A 588 -14.23 22.59 -43.21
N ARG A 589 -14.09 22.15 -41.94
CA ARG A 589 -13.20 22.75 -40.92
C ARG A 589 -11.70 22.70 -41.24
N PRO A 590 -11.15 21.68 -41.93
CA PRO A 590 -9.69 21.60 -42.17
C PRO A 590 -9.11 22.79 -42.95
N PHE A 591 -9.92 23.48 -43.76
CA PHE A 591 -9.50 24.67 -44.51
C PHE A 591 -10.41 25.86 -44.23
N THR A 592 -9.82 27.06 -44.19
CA THR A 592 -10.57 28.29 -44.03
C THR A 592 -11.35 28.61 -45.31
N PRO A 593 -12.48 29.35 -45.23
CA PRO A 593 -13.23 29.75 -46.42
C PRO A 593 -12.40 30.48 -47.50
N PRO A 594 -11.43 31.35 -47.14
CA PRO A 594 -10.50 31.93 -48.12
C PRO A 594 -9.65 30.87 -48.86
N MET A 595 -9.19 29.82 -48.17
CA MET A 595 -8.40 28.75 -48.78
C MET A 595 -9.22 27.98 -49.83
N TRP A 596 -10.47 27.63 -49.50
CA TRP A 596 -11.40 27.00 -50.44
C TRP A 596 -11.62 27.83 -51.71
N ALA A 597 -11.79 29.16 -51.55
CA ALA A 597 -11.98 30.07 -52.67
C ALA A 597 -10.73 30.18 -53.56
N VAL A 598 -9.54 30.29 -52.97
CA VAL A 598 -8.26 30.34 -53.71
C VAL A 598 -8.03 29.05 -54.48
N THR A 599 -8.24 27.89 -53.85
CA THR A 599 -8.10 26.59 -54.52
C THR A 599 -9.04 26.48 -55.72
N ALA A 600 -10.33 26.83 -55.57
CA ALA A 600 -11.30 26.81 -56.67
C ALA A 600 -10.91 27.73 -57.84
N ALA A 601 -10.41 28.94 -57.55
CA ALA A 601 -9.95 29.87 -58.57
C ALA A 601 -8.76 29.33 -59.37
N PHE A 602 -7.78 28.72 -58.70
CA PHE A 602 -6.60 28.15 -59.37
C PHE A 602 -6.93 26.92 -60.22
N PHE A 603 -7.92 26.10 -59.85
CA PHE A 603 -8.45 25.05 -60.74
C PHE A 603 -8.94 25.67 -62.07
N LEU A 604 -9.73 26.74 -62.03
CA LEU A 604 -10.21 27.40 -63.26
C LEU A 604 -9.06 27.99 -64.10
N ILE A 605 -8.09 28.64 -63.45
CA ILE A 605 -6.95 29.26 -64.13
C ILE A 605 -6.07 28.22 -64.82
N VAL A 606 -5.69 27.15 -64.12
CA VAL A 606 -4.83 26.10 -64.69
C VAL A 606 -5.55 25.35 -65.82
N GLY A 607 -6.86 25.07 -65.66
CA GLY A 607 -7.67 24.50 -66.73
C GLY A 607 -7.67 25.37 -67.99
N ALA A 608 -7.81 26.68 -67.84
CA ALA A 608 -7.76 27.63 -68.96
C ALA A 608 -6.37 27.72 -69.61
N VAL A 609 -5.30 27.72 -68.81
CA VAL A 609 -3.91 27.78 -69.31
C VAL A 609 -3.54 26.51 -70.08
N VAL A 610 -3.86 25.33 -69.54
CA VAL A 610 -3.63 24.06 -70.25
C VAL A 610 -4.47 23.99 -71.52
N TRP A 611 -5.71 24.46 -71.48
CA TRP A 611 -6.55 24.59 -72.68
C TRP A 611 -5.88 25.48 -73.73
N VAL A 612 -5.41 26.68 -73.41
CA VAL A 612 -4.73 27.57 -74.39
C VAL A 612 -3.51 26.90 -75.03
N LEU A 613 -2.72 26.17 -74.24
CA LEU A 613 -1.49 25.52 -74.70
C LEU A 613 -1.73 24.25 -75.53
N GLU A 614 -2.80 23.50 -75.24
CA GLU A 614 -3.14 22.24 -75.94
C GLU A 614 -4.11 22.46 -77.10
N HIS A 615 -4.93 23.51 -77.09
CA HIS A 615 -6.01 23.76 -78.06
C HIS A 615 -5.53 23.79 -79.52
N ARG A 616 -4.29 24.25 -79.75
CA ARG A 616 -3.74 24.34 -81.11
C ARG A 616 -3.21 23.01 -81.64
N ILE A 617 -2.78 22.10 -80.77
CA ILE A 617 -1.97 20.91 -81.10
C ILE A 617 -2.76 19.60 -80.91
N ASN A 618 -3.69 19.56 -79.96
CA ASN A 618 -4.39 18.34 -79.56
C ASN A 618 -5.85 18.35 -80.00
N ASP A 619 -6.27 17.32 -80.74
CA ASP A 619 -7.65 17.19 -81.22
C ASP A 619 -8.65 16.83 -80.11
N GLU A 620 -8.20 16.30 -78.96
CA GLU A 620 -9.05 16.03 -77.78
C GLU A 620 -9.59 17.33 -77.14
N PHE A 621 -8.90 18.47 -77.33
CA PHE A 621 -9.28 19.79 -76.81
C PHE A 621 -9.98 20.68 -77.85
N ARG A 622 -10.51 20.08 -78.94
CA ARG A 622 -11.26 20.75 -80.02
C ARG A 622 -12.74 20.34 -80.03
N GLY A 623 -13.62 21.28 -80.36
CA GLY A 623 -15.07 21.07 -80.41
C GLY A 623 -15.87 22.38 -80.38
N PRO A 624 -17.21 22.36 -80.45
CA PRO A 624 -18.07 23.53 -80.27
C PRO A 624 -17.85 24.21 -78.90
N PRO A 625 -18.07 25.52 -78.76
CA PRO A 625 -17.70 26.30 -77.56
C PRO A 625 -18.34 25.76 -76.26
N LYS A 626 -19.51 25.11 -76.35
CA LYS A 626 -20.16 24.45 -75.20
C LYS A 626 -19.40 23.22 -74.71
N GLN A 627 -18.81 22.42 -75.61
CA GLN A 627 -18.00 21.27 -75.22
C GLN A 627 -16.66 21.75 -74.63
N GLN A 628 -16.05 22.79 -75.19
CA GLN A 628 -14.76 23.32 -74.70
C GLN A 628 -14.80 23.80 -73.25
N ILE A 629 -15.84 24.52 -72.85
CA ILE A 629 -16.02 24.96 -71.45
C ILE A 629 -16.17 23.74 -70.53
N VAL A 630 -16.89 22.70 -70.98
CA VAL A 630 -17.03 21.44 -70.23
C VAL A 630 -15.69 20.74 -70.12
N THR A 631 -14.89 20.68 -71.19
CA THR A 631 -13.55 20.08 -71.18
C THR A 631 -12.61 20.82 -70.23
N ILE A 632 -12.61 22.17 -70.20
CA ILE A 632 -11.79 22.97 -69.26
C ILE A 632 -12.14 22.65 -67.80
N LEU A 633 -13.44 22.64 -67.48
CA LEU A 633 -13.92 22.37 -66.12
C LEU A 633 -13.69 20.92 -65.71
N TRP A 634 -13.95 19.98 -66.62
CA TRP A 634 -13.81 18.55 -66.39
C TRP A 634 -12.34 18.14 -66.25
N PHE A 635 -11.48 18.59 -67.16
CA PHE A 635 -10.05 18.33 -67.12
C PHE A 635 -9.45 18.85 -65.81
N SER A 636 -9.69 20.13 -65.50
CA SER A 636 -9.15 20.73 -64.28
C SER A 636 -9.63 20.02 -63.00
N PHE A 637 -10.93 19.75 -62.87
CA PHE A 637 -11.48 19.07 -61.70
C PHE A 637 -10.99 17.61 -61.60
N SER A 638 -10.80 16.92 -62.73
CA SER A 638 -10.28 15.54 -62.77
C SER A 638 -8.85 15.41 -62.25
N THR A 639 -8.04 16.49 -62.34
CA THR A 639 -6.68 16.50 -61.77
C THR A 639 -6.68 16.38 -60.25
N MET A 640 -7.73 16.85 -59.56
CA MET A 640 -7.87 16.76 -58.09
C MET A 640 -7.92 15.31 -57.58
N PHE A 641 -8.52 14.41 -58.37
CA PHE A 641 -8.74 13.00 -58.05
C PHE A 641 -7.77 12.06 -58.78
N PHE A 642 -6.70 12.60 -59.39
CA PHE A 642 -5.75 11.85 -60.21
C PHE A 642 -6.41 11.03 -61.35
N ALA A 643 -7.57 11.46 -61.84
CA ALA A 643 -8.41 10.74 -62.81
C ALA A 643 -8.44 11.42 -64.19
N HIS A 644 -7.33 12.03 -64.61
CA HIS A 644 -7.25 12.71 -65.91
C HIS A 644 -7.25 11.69 -67.05
N ARG A 645 -8.17 11.86 -68.00
CA ARG A 645 -8.42 10.91 -69.09
C ARG A 645 -7.85 11.38 -70.45
N GLU A 646 -7.53 12.66 -70.56
CA GLU A 646 -7.06 13.34 -71.77
C GLU A 646 -5.53 13.45 -71.77
N ASN A 647 -4.90 13.09 -72.88
CA ASN A 647 -3.44 13.06 -72.97
C ASN A 647 -2.90 14.44 -73.37
N THR A 648 -2.01 15.04 -72.57
CA THR A 648 -1.35 16.32 -72.94
C THR A 648 -0.18 16.09 -73.90
N VAL A 649 -0.16 16.81 -75.03
CA VAL A 649 0.82 16.65 -76.10
C VAL A 649 1.91 17.74 -76.03
N SER A 650 1.58 18.94 -75.51
CA SER A 650 2.50 20.08 -75.41
C SER A 650 3.55 19.89 -74.31
N THR A 651 4.83 20.17 -74.62
CA THR A 651 5.92 20.13 -73.62
C THR A 651 5.74 21.16 -72.52
N LEU A 652 5.26 22.37 -72.86
CA LEU A 652 4.93 23.43 -71.90
C LEU A 652 3.66 23.08 -71.10
N GLY A 653 2.67 22.44 -71.73
CA GLY A 653 1.47 21.93 -71.06
C GLY A 653 1.81 20.87 -70.00
N ARG A 654 2.70 19.92 -70.34
CA ARG A 654 3.22 18.90 -69.42
C ARG A 654 3.98 19.50 -68.23
N LEU A 655 4.79 20.55 -68.45
CA LEU A 655 5.51 21.22 -67.36
C LEU A 655 4.56 21.84 -66.34
N ILE A 656 3.55 22.58 -66.81
CA ILE A 656 2.53 23.21 -65.95
C ILE A 656 1.70 22.14 -65.23
N LEU A 657 1.34 21.06 -65.93
CA LEU A 657 0.59 19.95 -65.35
C LEU A 657 1.36 19.23 -64.24
N ILE A 658 2.66 18.98 -64.40
CA ILE A 658 3.50 18.35 -63.36
C ILE A 658 3.55 19.21 -62.09
N ILE A 659 3.76 20.52 -62.24
CA ILE A 659 3.76 21.47 -61.11
C ILE A 659 2.39 21.50 -60.44
N TRP A 660 1.31 21.52 -61.23
CA TRP A 660 -0.05 21.53 -60.70
C TRP A 660 -0.41 20.25 -59.95
N LEU A 661 -0.05 19.07 -60.47
CA LEU A 661 -0.25 17.79 -59.79
C LEU A 661 0.50 17.73 -58.46
N PHE A 662 1.69 18.33 -58.37
CA PHE A 662 2.42 18.47 -57.12
C PHE A 662 1.69 19.38 -56.10
N VAL A 663 1.13 20.51 -56.54
CA VAL A 663 0.32 21.39 -55.69
C VAL A 663 -0.94 20.68 -55.19
N VAL A 664 -1.66 19.98 -56.08
CA VAL A 664 -2.86 19.19 -55.72
C VAL A 664 -2.52 18.09 -54.72
N LEU A 665 -1.38 17.40 -54.88
CA LEU A 665 -0.90 16.40 -53.93
C LEU A 665 -0.70 16.99 -52.52
N ILE A 666 -0.08 18.16 -52.42
CA ILE A 666 0.12 18.86 -51.14
C ILE A 666 -1.23 19.24 -50.51
N ILE A 667 -2.16 19.78 -51.30
CA ILE A 667 -3.49 20.19 -50.80
C ILE A 667 -4.26 18.97 -50.26
N ASN A 668 -4.31 17.85 -51.00
CA ASN A 668 -5.00 16.64 -50.55
C ASN A 668 -4.34 16.01 -49.31
N SER A 669 -3.00 16.00 -49.27
CA SER A 669 -2.25 15.46 -48.12
C SER A 669 -2.45 16.30 -46.86
N SER A 670 -2.43 17.64 -46.99
CA SER A 670 -2.64 18.58 -45.89
C SER A 670 -4.08 18.56 -45.37
N TYR A 671 -5.07 18.44 -46.26
CA TYR A 671 -6.47 18.24 -45.87
C TYR A 671 -6.65 16.97 -45.03
N THR A 672 -6.07 15.86 -45.49
CA THR A 672 -6.16 14.55 -44.82
C THR A 672 -5.44 14.57 -43.47
N ALA A 673 -4.24 15.15 -43.39
CA ALA A 673 -3.48 15.29 -42.14
C ALA A 673 -4.19 16.18 -41.11
N SER A 674 -4.82 17.27 -41.55
CA SER A 674 -5.55 18.17 -40.66
C SER A 674 -6.86 17.56 -40.17
N LEU A 675 -7.60 16.87 -41.05
CA LEU A 675 -8.83 16.16 -40.67
C LEU A 675 -8.55 15.02 -39.70
N THR A 676 -7.50 14.22 -39.96
CA THR A 676 -7.07 13.15 -39.05
C THR A 676 -6.63 13.69 -37.69
N SER A 677 -5.84 14.78 -37.66
CA SER A 677 -5.45 15.42 -36.40
C SER A 677 -6.65 15.89 -35.58
N ILE A 678 -7.64 16.53 -36.20
CA ILE A 678 -8.86 17.00 -35.53
C ILE A 678 -9.70 15.83 -35.00
N LEU A 679 -9.78 14.72 -35.74
CA LEU A 679 -10.51 13.52 -35.33
C LEU A 679 -9.77 12.73 -34.23
N THR A 680 -8.44 12.79 -34.18
CA THR A 680 -7.64 12.13 -33.13
C THR A 680 -7.60 12.90 -31.80
N VAL A 681 -7.94 14.19 -31.79
CA VAL A 681 -7.87 15.05 -30.61
C VAL A 681 -9.26 15.58 -30.26
N GLN A 682 -10.13 14.71 -29.73
CA GLN A 682 -11.34 15.17 -29.02
C GLN A 682 -10.96 15.63 -27.61
N GLN A 683 -10.22 16.74 -27.49
CA GLN A 683 -10.01 17.36 -26.17
C GLN A 683 -11.29 18.09 -25.74
N LEU A 684 -11.89 17.61 -24.65
CA LEU A 684 -12.87 18.38 -23.88
C LEU A 684 -12.21 19.69 -23.42
N SER A 685 -12.51 20.81 -24.08
CA SER A 685 -11.85 22.08 -23.79
C SER A 685 -12.36 22.65 -22.46
N SER A 686 -11.62 22.44 -21.38
CA SER A 686 -11.77 23.21 -20.14
C SER A 686 -10.59 24.19 -20.03
N PRO A 687 -10.83 25.47 -19.69
CA PRO A 687 -9.74 26.44 -19.47
C PRO A 687 -8.85 26.07 -18.28
N ILE A 688 -9.35 25.25 -17.35
CA ILE A 688 -8.66 24.84 -16.13
C ILE A 688 -8.13 23.42 -16.33
N LYS A 689 -6.80 23.29 -16.32
CA LYS A 689 -6.09 22.01 -16.52
C LYS A 689 -5.67 21.34 -15.20
N GLY A 690 -5.69 22.08 -14.10
CA GLY A 690 -5.31 21.61 -12.75
C GLY A 690 -4.99 22.76 -11.80
N ILE A 691 -4.37 22.45 -10.66
CA ILE A 691 -4.07 23.42 -9.60
C ILE A 691 -3.13 24.55 -10.06
N GLU A 692 -2.10 24.25 -10.86
CA GLU A 692 -1.16 25.25 -11.37
C GLU A 692 -1.87 26.32 -12.22
N SER A 693 -2.82 25.90 -13.08
CA SER A 693 -3.62 26.83 -13.87
C SER A 693 -4.51 27.72 -12.99
N LEU A 694 -5.00 27.22 -11.87
CA LEU A 694 -5.81 28.00 -10.93
C LEU A 694 -5.00 28.99 -10.11
N VAL A 695 -3.82 28.59 -9.64
CA VAL A 695 -2.92 29.48 -8.87
C VAL A 695 -2.47 30.64 -9.75
N SER A 696 -2.11 30.36 -11.00
CA SER A 696 -1.73 31.39 -11.99
C SER A 696 -2.90 32.25 -12.46
N SER A 697 -4.13 31.72 -12.43
CA SER A 697 -5.34 32.50 -12.71
C SER A 697 -5.65 33.45 -11.55
N GLY A 698 -6.35 34.56 -11.82
CA GLY A 698 -6.90 35.46 -10.80
C GLY A 698 -8.32 35.10 -10.35
N GLU A 699 -8.83 33.93 -10.71
CA GLU A 699 -10.25 33.57 -10.57
C GLU A 699 -10.62 33.09 -9.15
N SER A 700 -11.90 33.21 -8.78
CA SER A 700 -12.39 32.76 -7.47
C SER A 700 -12.50 31.24 -7.39
N ILE A 701 -12.14 30.67 -6.23
CA ILE A 701 -12.06 29.23 -5.98
C ILE A 701 -13.03 28.85 -4.86
N GLY A 702 -13.88 27.87 -5.10
CA GLY A 702 -14.77 27.31 -4.08
C GLY A 702 -14.09 26.24 -3.25
N PHE A 703 -14.42 26.15 -1.95
CA PHE A 703 -13.95 25.08 -1.07
C PHE A 703 -15.01 24.71 -0.03
N GLN A 704 -14.92 23.52 0.56
CA GLN A 704 -15.88 23.05 1.56
C GLN A 704 -15.70 23.76 2.91
N VAL A 705 -16.79 24.27 3.49
CA VAL A 705 -16.79 24.81 4.87
C VAL A 705 -16.36 23.74 5.87
N GLY A 706 -15.38 24.07 6.72
CA GLY A 706 -14.85 23.19 7.76
C GLY A 706 -13.72 22.25 7.29
N SER A 707 -13.42 22.23 5.98
CA SER A 707 -12.30 21.47 5.41
C SER A 707 -10.95 22.13 5.73
N PHE A 708 -9.89 21.31 5.74
CA PHE A 708 -8.51 21.81 5.85
C PHE A 708 -8.03 22.51 4.57
N ALA A 709 -8.78 22.40 3.46
CA ALA A 709 -8.46 23.01 2.18
C ALA A 709 -8.27 24.52 2.27
N GLU A 710 -9.03 25.24 3.12
CA GLU A 710 -8.88 26.69 3.32
C GLU A 710 -7.45 27.05 3.76
N ASN A 711 -7.00 26.44 4.86
CA ASN A 711 -5.67 26.71 5.41
C ASN A 711 -4.58 26.27 4.44
N TYR A 712 -4.74 25.12 3.77
CA TYR A 712 -3.78 24.65 2.78
C TYR A 712 -3.63 25.62 1.59
N LEU A 713 -4.76 26.11 1.05
CA LEU A 713 -4.75 27.06 -0.07
C LEU A 713 -4.13 28.41 0.35
N MET A 714 -4.36 28.85 1.58
CA MET A 714 -3.83 30.12 2.09
C MET A 714 -2.34 30.04 2.47
N GLU A 715 -1.95 29.04 3.26
CA GLU A 715 -0.62 28.96 3.87
C GLU A 715 0.41 28.29 2.95
N GLU A 716 0.04 27.23 2.23
CA GLU A 716 0.98 26.46 1.40
C GLU A 716 1.00 26.97 -0.05
N LEU A 717 -0.17 27.32 -0.60
CA LEU A 717 -0.29 27.80 -1.99
C LEU A 717 -0.36 29.33 -2.12
N ASN A 718 -0.28 30.07 -1.01
CA ASN A 718 -0.27 31.54 -0.96
C ASN A 718 -1.45 32.20 -1.71
N ILE A 719 -2.62 31.57 -1.72
CA ILE A 719 -3.82 32.12 -2.36
C ILE A 719 -4.50 33.11 -1.39
N PRO A 720 -4.77 34.35 -1.81
CA PRO A 720 -5.38 35.34 -0.95
C PRO A 720 -6.81 34.93 -0.57
N LYS A 721 -7.16 35.12 0.71
CA LYS A 721 -8.48 34.76 1.26
C LYS A 721 -9.66 35.39 0.50
N SER A 722 -9.46 36.56 -0.13
CA SER A 722 -10.48 37.23 -0.95
C SER A 722 -10.94 36.43 -2.17
N ARG A 723 -10.12 35.49 -2.67
CA ARG A 723 -10.46 34.60 -3.79
C ARG A 723 -11.19 33.33 -3.35
N LEU A 724 -11.18 33.00 -2.07
CA LEU A 724 -11.71 31.76 -1.55
C LEU A 724 -13.18 31.95 -1.16
N VAL A 725 -14.06 31.11 -1.73
CA VAL A 725 -15.50 31.15 -1.49
C VAL A 725 -15.90 29.91 -0.70
N PRO A 726 -16.39 30.05 0.55
CA PRO A 726 -16.86 28.91 1.35
C PRO A 726 -18.18 28.38 0.80
N LEU A 727 -18.25 27.07 0.57
CA LEU A 727 -19.44 26.36 0.07
C LEU A 727 -19.82 25.23 1.05
N GLY A 728 -21.09 25.18 1.46
CA GLY A 728 -21.57 24.32 2.54
C GLY A 728 -22.24 23.03 2.09
N SER A 729 -22.79 22.97 0.87
CA SER A 729 -23.55 21.83 0.35
C SER A 729 -23.23 21.51 -1.12
N PRO A 730 -23.51 20.26 -1.58
CA PRO A 730 -23.36 19.89 -2.99
C PRO A 730 -24.21 20.75 -3.94
N GLU A 731 -25.37 21.22 -3.51
CA GLU A 731 -26.22 22.12 -4.31
C GLU A 731 -25.61 23.52 -4.45
N GLU A 732 -24.90 24.00 -3.42
CA GLU A 732 -24.13 25.24 -3.54
C GLU A 732 -22.95 25.08 -4.51
N TYR A 733 -22.40 23.87 -4.66
CA TYR A 733 -21.30 23.59 -5.59
C TYR A 733 -21.77 23.75 -7.04
N THR A 734 -22.90 23.13 -7.40
CA THR A 734 -23.48 23.24 -8.74
C THR A 734 -23.84 24.69 -9.06
N LEU A 735 -24.55 25.36 -8.15
CA LEU A 735 -24.95 26.76 -8.32
C LEU A 735 -23.74 27.68 -8.50
N ALA A 736 -22.65 27.46 -7.76
CA ALA A 736 -21.45 28.29 -7.86
C ALA A 736 -20.69 28.08 -9.18
N LEU A 737 -20.60 26.83 -9.67
CA LEU A 737 -19.92 26.49 -10.92
C LEU A 737 -20.73 26.92 -12.16
N GLU A 738 -22.06 26.72 -12.15
CA GLU A 738 -22.94 27.10 -13.28
C GLU A 738 -23.06 28.61 -13.43
N SER A 739 -23.21 29.33 -12.31
CA SER A 739 -23.28 30.79 -12.31
C SER A 739 -21.93 31.48 -12.54
N LYS A 740 -20.84 30.70 -12.68
CA LYS A 740 -19.45 31.18 -12.77
C LYS A 740 -19.04 32.09 -11.61
N ARG A 741 -19.64 31.91 -10.43
CA ARG A 741 -19.23 32.58 -9.20
C ARG A 741 -17.85 32.10 -8.75
N VAL A 742 -17.56 30.83 -9.02
CA VAL A 742 -16.24 30.22 -8.87
C VAL A 742 -15.84 29.56 -10.18
N ALA A 743 -14.56 29.58 -10.49
CA ALA A 743 -14.01 28.94 -11.69
C ALA A 743 -13.86 27.43 -11.51
N ALA A 744 -13.47 27.01 -10.31
CA ALA A 744 -13.35 25.63 -9.90
C ALA A 744 -13.63 25.49 -8.40
N ILE A 745 -13.89 24.25 -8.00
CA ILE A 745 -14.02 23.86 -6.59
C ILE A 745 -12.86 22.94 -6.24
N ILE A 746 -12.27 23.16 -5.07
CA ILE A 746 -11.25 22.30 -4.50
C ILE A 746 -11.84 21.61 -3.28
N ASP A 747 -11.86 20.30 -3.32
CA ASP A 747 -12.37 19.48 -2.23
C ASP A 747 -11.70 18.10 -2.21
N GLU A 748 -11.93 17.34 -1.14
CA GLU A 748 -11.40 16.00 -0.97
C GLU A 748 -12.07 15.00 -1.92
N ARG A 749 -11.27 14.09 -2.48
CA ARG A 749 -11.69 13.15 -3.53
C ARG A 749 -12.93 12.31 -3.19
N PRO A 750 -13.10 11.71 -2.00
CA PRO A 750 -14.31 10.94 -1.70
C PRO A 750 -15.61 11.76 -1.75
N TYR A 751 -15.56 13.07 -1.45
CA TYR A 751 -16.72 13.96 -1.63
C TYR A 751 -17.00 14.24 -3.09
N VAL A 752 -15.93 14.47 -3.85
CA VAL A 752 -15.99 14.78 -5.27
C VAL A 752 -16.51 13.59 -6.06
N ASP A 753 -16.08 12.37 -5.75
CA ASP A 753 -16.56 11.15 -6.39
C ASP A 753 -18.08 10.97 -6.16
N LEU A 754 -18.57 11.24 -4.94
CA LEU A 754 -20.00 11.28 -4.65
C LEU A 754 -20.72 12.38 -5.46
N PHE A 755 -20.17 13.60 -5.51
CA PHE A 755 -20.74 14.72 -6.26
C PHE A 755 -20.83 14.44 -7.77
N LEU A 756 -19.77 13.90 -8.35
CA LEU A 756 -19.70 13.57 -9.78
C LEU A 756 -20.58 12.38 -10.16
N SER A 757 -20.93 11.52 -9.20
CA SER A 757 -21.89 10.44 -9.44
C SER A 757 -23.30 10.97 -9.75
N ASP A 758 -23.67 12.13 -9.19
CA ASP A 758 -24.96 12.77 -9.39
C ASP A 758 -24.92 13.89 -10.47
N HIS A 759 -23.72 14.41 -10.83
CA HIS A 759 -23.55 15.55 -11.74
C HIS A 759 -22.48 15.34 -12.84
N CYS A 760 -22.90 14.91 -14.03
CA CYS A 760 -22.01 14.60 -15.16
C CYS A 760 -21.47 15.83 -15.94
N GLU A 761 -21.93 17.04 -15.62
CA GLU A 761 -21.55 18.29 -16.29
C GLU A 761 -20.12 18.74 -15.90
N PHE A 762 -19.60 18.17 -14.81
CA PHE A 762 -18.33 18.51 -14.19
C PHE A 762 -17.37 17.32 -14.24
N SER A 763 -16.08 17.59 -14.08
CA SER A 763 -15.07 16.54 -14.01
C SER A 763 -13.85 16.99 -13.20
N ILE A 764 -13.09 16.02 -12.71
CA ILE A 764 -11.80 16.27 -12.07
C ILE A 764 -10.78 16.76 -13.12
N ARG A 765 -10.00 17.79 -12.76
CA ARG A 765 -8.94 18.38 -13.59
C ARG A 765 -7.59 18.34 -12.90
N GLY A 766 -6.58 17.87 -13.62
CA GLY A 766 -5.24 17.67 -13.08
C GLY A 766 -5.15 16.44 -12.18
N GLN A 767 -3.98 16.25 -11.58
CA GLN A 767 -3.77 15.20 -10.59
C GLN A 767 -4.14 15.70 -9.20
N GLU A 768 -4.48 14.74 -8.34
CA GLU A 768 -4.59 14.95 -6.90
C GLU A 768 -3.25 15.49 -6.36
N PHE A 769 -3.29 16.65 -5.70
CA PHE A 769 -2.07 17.39 -5.32
C PHE A 769 -1.75 17.34 -3.82
N THR A 770 -2.61 16.71 -3.02
CA THR A 770 -2.28 16.32 -1.65
C THR A 770 -2.47 14.82 -1.50
N LYS A 771 -1.54 14.13 -0.86
CA LYS A 771 -1.71 12.71 -0.49
C LYS A 771 -2.02 12.65 0.99
N SER A 772 -3.30 12.56 1.33
CA SER A 772 -3.76 12.38 2.71
C SER A 772 -4.73 11.19 2.76
N GLY A 773 -5.31 10.98 3.93
CA GLY A 773 -6.33 9.97 4.16
C GLY A 773 -7.13 10.30 5.41
N TRP A 774 -8.28 9.65 5.56
CA TRP A 774 -9.05 9.76 6.80
C TRP A 774 -8.60 8.71 7.80
N GLY A 775 -8.40 9.13 9.04
CA GLY A 775 -8.07 8.26 10.16
C GLY A 775 -8.90 8.59 11.39
N PHE A 776 -9.05 7.63 12.30
CA PHE A 776 -9.67 7.91 13.60
C PHE A 776 -8.63 8.58 14.51
N ALA A 777 -9.07 9.57 15.29
CA ALA A 777 -8.18 10.31 16.18
C ALA A 777 -8.37 9.85 17.63
N PHE A 778 -7.27 9.65 18.34
CA PHE A 778 -7.21 9.26 19.74
C PHE A 778 -6.25 10.17 20.52
N PRO A 779 -6.33 10.21 21.87
CA PRO A 779 -5.34 10.90 22.67
C PRO A 779 -3.92 10.45 22.33
N ARG A 780 -2.94 11.34 22.47
CA ARG A 780 -1.53 10.97 22.27
C ARG A 780 -1.14 9.80 23.15
N ASP A 781 -0.31 8.93 22.57
CA ASP A 781 0.20 7.70 23.18
C ASP A 781 -0.92 6.70 23.55
N SER A 782 -2.11 6.81 22.93
CA SER A 782 -3.21 5.87 23.18
C SER A 782 -2.91 4.50 22.57
N PRO A 783 -2.92 3.40 23.36
CA PRO A 783 -2.70 2.06 22.84
C PRO A 783 -3.82 1.63 21.88
N LEU A 784 -5.02 2.18 22.02
CA LEU A 784 -6.16 1.89 21.17
C LEU A 784 -5.93 2.35 19.72
N ALA A 785 -5.16 3.43 19.50
CA ALA A 785 -4.82 3.90 18.15
C ALA A 785 -4.00 2.85 17.38
N ILE A 786 -3.07 2.16 18.07
CA ILE A 786 -2.21 1.12 17.50
C ILE A 786 -3.03 -0.14 17.19
N ASP A 787 -3.84 -0.59 18.15
CA ASP A 787 -4.68 -1.76 17.98
C ASP A 787 -5.72 -1.55 16.86
N MET A 788 -6.36 -0.38 16.83
CA MET A 788 -7.31 -0.01 15.75
C MET A 788 -6.62 0.10 14.40
N SER A 789 -5.38 0.60 14.34
CA SER A 789 -4.60 0.61 13.10
C SER A 789 -4.36 -0.80 12.55
N THR A 790 -4.01 -1.73 13.44
CA THR A 790 -3.80 -3.14 13.07
C THR A 790 -5.11 -3.79 12.59
N ALA A 791 -6.23 -3.45 13.24
CA ALA A 791 -7.56 -3.89 12.80
C ALA A 791 -7.94 -3.32 11.42
N ILE A 792 -7.68 -2.03 11.16
CA ILE A 792 -7.93 -1.39 9.86
C ILE A 792 -7.09 -2.03 8.75
N LEU A 793 -5.82 -2.33 9.01
CA LEU A 793 -4.97 -3.05 8.06
C LEU A 793 -5.54 -4.45 7.76
N SER A 794 -5.98 -5.17 8.80
CA SER A 794 -6.61 -6.49 8.62
C SER A 794 -7.90 -6.42 7.79
N LEU A 795 -8.70 -5.34 7.94
CA LEU A 795 -9.89 -5.07 7.12
C LEU A 795 -9.57 -4.73 5.67
N SER A 796 -8.41 -4.12 5.43
CA SER A 796 -7.92 -3.84 4.07
C SER A 796 -7.49 -5.15 3.40
N GLU A 797 -6.70 -5.97 4.08
CA GLU A 797 -6.18 -7.26 3.56
C GLU A 797 -7.28 -8.28 3.28
N ASN A 798 -8.34 -8.32 4.09
CA ASN A 798 -9.46 -9.25 3.90
C ASN A 798 -10.53 -8.75 2.89
N GLY A 799 -10.40 -7.52 2.40
CA GLY A 799 -11.33 -6.89 1.44
C GLY A 799 -12.67 -6.43 2.02
N GLU A 800 -12.90 -6.48 3.34
CA GLU A 800 -14.11 -5.93 3.97
C GLU A 800 -14.17 -4.40 3.83
N LEU A 801 -13.03 -3.72 3.90
CA LEU A 801 -12.95 -2.27 3.73
C LEU A 801 -13.47 -1.84 2.34
N GLN A 802 -13.14 -2.60 1.29
CA GLN A 802 -13.66 -2.37 -0.06
C GLN A 802 -15.18 -2.60 -0.15
N LYS A 803 -15.71 -3.65 0.52
CA LYS A 803 -17.16 -3.90 0.55
C LYS A 803 -17.93 -2.74 1.21
N ILE A 804 -17.39 -2.19 2.30
CA ILE A 804 -17.98 -1.03 2.98
C ILE A 804 -17.87 0.22 2.08
N HIS A 805 -16.75 0.39 1.38
CA HIS A 805 -16.56 1.46 0.41
C HIS A 805 -17.63 1.39 -0.70
N ASP A 806 -17.77 0.24 -1.35
CA ASP A 806 -18.73 0.07 -2.45
C ASP A 806 -20.17 0.27 -1.99
N LYS A 807 -20.52 -0.18 -0.78
CA LYS A 807 -21.85 0.00 -0.17
C LYS A 807 -22.26 1.46 -0.04
N TRP A 808 -21.32 2.35 0.32
CA TRP A 808 -21.64 3.75 0.66
C TRP A 808 -21.24 4.77 -0.42
N LEU A 809 -20.17 4.49 -1.17
CA LEU A 809 -19.53 5.45 -2.08
C LEU A 809 -19.67 5.06 -3.57
N SER A 810 -19.84 3.77 -3.90
CA SER A 810 -20.02 3.32 -5.29
C SER A 810 -21.49 3.38 -5.72
N ARG A 811 -21.95 4.57 -6.13
CA ARG A 811 -23.17 4.72 -6.93
C ARG A 811 -22.83 4.61 -8.41
N LYS A 812 -23.81 4.31 -9.27
CA LYS A 812 -23.62 4.30 -10.74
C LYS A 812 -23.03 5.64 -11.16
N ALA A 813 -21.71 5.70 -11.29
CA ALA A 813 -21.01 6.85 -11.86
C ALA A 813 -21.65 7.12 -13.23
N CYS A 814 -21.79 8.40 -13.58
CA CYS A 814 -21.99 8.80 -14.97
C CYS A 814 -21.13 7.90 -15.85
N ARG A 815 -21.73 7.11 -16.75
CA ARG A 815 -21.01 6.18 -17.62
C ARG A 815 -19.85 6.93 -18.27
N SER A 816 -18.66 6.74 -17.71
CA SER A 816 -17.40 7.13 -18.31
C SER A 816 -16.95 5.92 -19.12
N ASP A 817 -17.49 5.79 -20.34
CA ASP A 817 -17.00 4.83 -21.34
C ASP A 817 -15.61 5.25 -21.91
N ASP A 818 -14.87 6.15 -21.27
CA ASP A 818 -13.75 6.86 -21.93
C ASP A 818 -12.35 6.58 -21.34
N PHE A 819 -12.07 5.41 -20.75
CA PHE A 819 -10.68 5.07 -20.41
C PHE A 819 -10.25 3.62 -20.65
N ASP A 820 -10.99 2.82 -21.42
CA ASP A 820 -10.45 1.55 -21.93
C ASP A 820 -10.88 1.30 -23.39
N GLY A 821 -9.97 1.55 -24.32
CA GLY A 821 -9.77 0.74 -25.52
C GLY A 821 -10.83 0.67 -26.64
N ASP A 822 -12.02 1.26 -26.52
CA ASP A 822 -12.98 1.22 -27.64
C ASP A 822 -12.75 2.38 -28.62
N VAL A 823 -12.37 2.00 -29.84
CA VAL A 823 -12.13 2.91 -30.97
C VAL A 823 -13.42 3.70 -31.25
N GLU A 824 -13.43 5.00 -30.94
CA GLU A 824 -14.54 5.90 -31.27
C GLU A 824 -14.92 5.77 -32.75
N GLN A 825 -16.13 5.25 -33.02
CA GLN A 825 -16.66 5.12 -34.36
C GLN A 825 -17.16 6.49 -34.86
N LEU A 826 -16.95 6.79 -36.15
CA LEU A 826 -17.44 8.03 -36.75
C LEU A 826 -18.97 8.03 -36.82
N ASP A 827 -19.58 8.94 -36.04
CA ASP A 827 -21.02 9.08 -35.91
C ASP A 827 -21.71 9.69 -37.15
N LEU A 828 -22.89 9.17 -37.52
CA LEU A 828 -23.69 9.64 -38.67
C LEU A 828 -23.97 11.16 -38.64
N PRO A 829 -24.27 11.79 -37.49
CA PRO A 829 -24.43 13.25 -37.39
C PRO A 829 -23.24 14.06 -37.90
N SER A 830 -22.01 13.52 -37.80
CA SER A 830 -20.79 14.23 -38.20
C SER A 830 -20.65 14.40 -39.72
N PHE A 831 -21.29 13.53 -40.51
CA PHE A 831 -21.12 13.45 -41.97
C PHE A 831 -22.42 13.49 -42.80
N TRP A 832 -23.59 13.60 -42.17
CA TRP A 832 -24.88 13.61 -42.89
C TRP A 832 -24.97 14.71 -43.97
N GLY A 833 -24.26 15.83 -43.81
CA GLY A 833 -24.18 16.90 -44.81
C GLY A 833 -23.62 16.45 -46.18
N LEU A 834 -22.67 15.51 -46.21
CA LEU A 834 -22.12 14.96 -47.46
C LEU A 834 -23.15 14.05 -48.18
N PHE A 835 -23.86 13.22 -47.41
CA PHE A 835 -24.91 12.36 -47.94
C PHE A 835 -26.10 13.15 -48.48
N LEU A 836 -26.41 14.31 -47.88
CA LEU A 836 -27.44 15.20 -48.38
C LEU A 836 -27.05 15.79 -49.76
N ILE A 837 -25.80 16.22 -49.93
CA ILE A 837 -25.30 16.79 -51.20
C ILE A 837 -25.40 15.77 -52.34
N ILE A 838 -24.94 14.53 -52.12
CA ILE A 838 -24.99 13.49 -53.15
C ILE A 838 -26.43 13.04 -53.44
N GLY A 839 -27.28 12.97 -52.40
CA GLY A 839 -28.70 12.64 -52.55
C GLY A 839 -29.44 13.64 -53.44
N ILE A 840 -29.20 14.94 -53.25
CA ILE A 840 -29.78 16.00 -54.09
C ILE A 840 -29.27 15.90 -55.54
N ALA A 841 -27.97 15.65 -55.74
CA ALA A 841 -27.39 15.51 -57.07
C ALA A 841 -27.97 14.30 -57.84
N CYS A 842 -28.11 13.14 -57.18
CA CYS A 842 -28.72 11.95 -57.78
C CYS A 842 -30.20 12.18 -58.12
N PHE A 843 -30.95 12.84 -57.24
CA PHE A 843 -32.36 13.17 -57.49
C PHE A 843 -32.51 14.07 -58.72
N LEU A 844 -31.69 15.12 -58.82
CA LEU A 844 -31.69 16.02 -59.98
C LEU A 844 -31.32 15.27 -61.28
N ALA A 845 -30.31 14.40 -61.25
CA ALA A 845 -29.91 13.61 -62.41
C ALA A 845 -31.04 12.65 -62.88
N LEU A 846 -31.69 11.95 -61.95
CA LEU A 846 -32.83 11.07 -62.25
C LEU A 846 -34.03 11.86 -62.78
N LEU A 847 -34.29 13.05 -62.24
CA LEU A 847 -35.37 13.92 -62.70
C LEU A 847 -35.12 14.39 -64.15
N VAL A 848 -33.87 14.76 -64.47
CA VAL A 848 -33.46 15.08 -65.85
C VAL A 848 -33.62 13.87 -66.78
N TYR A 849 -33.17 12.67 -66.36
CA TYR A 849 -33.29 11.45 -67.15
C TYR A 849 -34.76 11.05 -67.38
N PHE A 850 -35.59 11.12 -66.33
CA PHE A 850 -37.02 10.85 -66.42
C PHE A 850 -37.72 11.83 -67.36
N PHE A 851 -37.32 13.12 -67.34
CA PHE A 851 -37.84 14.12 -68.26
C PHE A 851 -37.43 13.84 -69.72
N LEU A 852 -36.22 13.34 -69.95
CA LEU A 852 -35.75 12.91 -71.29
C LEU A 852 -36.49 11.66 -71.78
N MET A 853 -36.68 10.66 -70.93
CA MET A 853 -37.45 9.44 -71.22
C MET A 853 -38.93 9.75 -71.51
N PHE A 854 -39.53 10.67 -70.74
CA PHE A 854 -40.90 11.11 -70.95
C PHE A 854 -41.05 11.90 -72.27
N ARG A 855 -40.05 12.71 -72.66
CA ARG A 855 -40.01 13.34 -74.00
C ARG A 855 -39.90 12.30 -75.12
N GLN A 856 -39.11 11.23 -74.96
CA GLN A 856 -39.00 10.17 -75.96
C GLN A 856 -40.28 9.34 -76.08
N PHE A 857 -40.96 9.05 -74.96
CA PHE A 857 -42.25 8.38 -74.94
C PHE A 857 -43.35 9.21 -75.62
N LYS A 858 -43.40 10.52 -75.34
CA LYS A 858 -44.37 11.45 -75.96
C LYS A 858 -44.17 11.62 -77.47
N ARG A 859 -42.92 11.44 -77.96
CA ARG A 859 -42.59 11.54 -79.38
C ARG A 859 -43.02 10.30 -80.18
N ARG A 860 -42.99 9.09 -79.61
CA ARG A 860 -43.47 7.85 -80.28
C ARG A 860 -44.98 7.64 -80.19
N HIS A 861 -45.64 8.08 -79.11
CA HIS A 861 -47.10 8.01 -78.98
C HIS A 861 -47.86 8.99 -79.91
N SER A 862 -47.14 9.83 -80.66
CA SER A 862 -47.70 10.69 -81.71
C SER A 862 -47.73 10.02 -83.09
N GLU A 863 -46.99 8.92 -83.30
CA GLU A 863 -46.95 8.19 -84.59
C GLU A 863 -47.93 7.01 -84.65
N GLU A 864 -48.54 6.61 -83.53
CA GLU A 864 -49.42 5.42 -83.42
C GLU A 864 -50.92 5.78 -83.23
N LYS A 865 -51.30 7.02 -83.58
CA LYS A 865 -52.64 7.56 -83.31
C LYS A 865 -53.63 7.55 -84.49
N ASP A 866 -53.27 6.94 -85.62
CA ASP A 866 -54.13 6.94 -86.83
C ASP A 866 -54.93 5.65 -87.05
N SER A 867 -55.01 4.71 -86.10
CA SER A 867 -56.00 3.61 -86.19
C SER A 867 -56.37 2.95 -84.85
N ALA A 868 -57.30 3.54 -84.08
CA ALA A 868 -58.36 2.85 -83.32
C ALA A 868 -59.16 3.79 -82.39
N SER A 869 -60.46 3.47 -82.24
CA SER A 869 -61.54 4.16 -81.51
C SER A 869 -61.38 4.24 -79.96
N PRO A 870 -62.12 5.14 -79.27
CA PRO A 870 -61.79 5.59 -77.92
C PRO A 870 -62.41 4.72 -76.83
N GLY A 871 -61.56 4.08 -76.03
CA GLY A 871 -61.99 3.46 -74.78
C GLY A 871 -60.94 2.54 -74.17
N SER A 872 -59.96 3.08 -73.43
CA SER A 872 -59.28 2.26 -72.43
C SER A 872 -58.74 3.09 -71.25
N SER A 873 -58.99 2.52 -70.07
CA SER A 873 -58.66 2.99 -68.73
C SER A 873 -57.16 3.26 -68.53
N ARG A 874 -56.82 4.21 -67.64
CA ARG A 874 -55.43 4.51 -67.20
C ARG A 874 -54.64 3.26 -66.77
N SER A 875 -55.31 2.15 -66.45
CA SER A 875 -54.72 0.85 -66.12
C SER A 875 -54.07 0.11 -67.31
N ALA A 876 -54.57 0.29 -68.55
CA ALA A 876 -54.05 -0.42 -69.73
C ALA A 876 -52.69 0.14 -70.18
N ARG A 877 -52.46 1.45 -70.03
CA ARG A 877 -51.20 2.13 -70.37
C ARG A 877 -50.00 1.71 -69.51
N VAL A 878 -50.25 1.30 -68.27
CA VAL A 878 -49.22 0.83 -67.34
C VAL A 878 -48.90 -0.65 -67.60
N GLN A 879 -49.90 -1.45 -67.99
CA GLN A 879 -49.70 -2.85 -68.38
C GLN A 879 -48.89 -3.00 -69.68
N THR A 880 -49.10 -2.15 -70.69
CA THR A 880 -48.30 -2.19 -71.94
C THR A 880 -46.85 -1.72 -71.74
N PHE A 881 -46.59 -0.88 -70.73
CA PHE A 881 -45.23 -0.48 -70.33
C PHE A 881 -44.51 -1.60 -69.56
N LEU A 882 -45.25 -2.38 -68.75
CA LEU A 882 -44.70 -3.50 -68.00
C LEU A 882 -44.45 -4.75 -68.87
N SER A 883 -45.18 -4.95 -69.98
CA SER A 883 -44.94 -6.04 -70.94
C SER A 883 -43.76 -5.79 -71.90
N PHE A 884 -43.18 -4.59 -71.91
CA PHE A 884 -41.93 -4.29 -72.64
C PHE A 884 -40.69 -4.75 -71.83
N ALA A 885 -40.88 -5.24 -70.60
CA ALA A 885 -39.82 -5.62 -69.66
C ALA A 885 -39.69 -7.15 -69.44
N ASP A 886 -40.17 -7.98 -70.36
CA ASP A 886 -39.97 -9.44 -70.30
C ASP A 886 -38.57 -9.80 -70.83
N GLY A 887 -37.72 -10.33 -69.96
CA GLY A 887 -36.31 -10.63 -70.24
C GLY A 887 -35.99 -12.13 -70.19
N LYS A 888 -35.38 -12.67 -71.26
CA LYS A 888 -34.73 -13.99 -71.24
C LYS A 888 -33.28 -13.80 -70.80
N THR A 889 -32.73 -14.67 -69.97
CA THR A 889 -31.31 -14.59 -69.54
C THR A 889 -30.57 -15.87 -69.89
N PHE A 890 -29.30 -15.73 -70.26
CA PHE A 890 -28.36 -16.83 -70.42
C PHE A 890 -27.34 -16.80 -69.28
N ALA A 891 -27.15 -17.93 -68.62
CA ALA A 891 -26.15 -18.16 -67.60
C ALA A 891 -25.08 -19.11 -68.16
N PRO A 892 -23.86 -18.63 -68.47
CA PRO A 892 -22.80 -19.49 -68.99
C PRO A 892 -22.33 -20.51 -67.95
N ALA A 893 -21.80 -21.64 -68.44
CA ALA A 893 -21.09 -22.61 -67.64
C ALA A 893 -19.90 -21.95 -66.95
N THR A 894 -19.57 -22.33 -65.73
CA THR A 894 -18.45 -21.75 -64.98
C THR A 894 -17.43 -22.80 -64.62
N VAL A 895 -16.17 -22.42 -64.66
CA VAL A 895 -15.06 -23.11 -64.00
C VAL A 895 -14.70 -22.28 -62.79
N ALA A 896 -14.82 -22.84 -61.60
CA ALA A 896 -14.50 -22.17 -60.36
C ALA A 896 -13.27 -22.81 -59.70
N ASN A 897 -12.79 -22.16 -58.64
CA ASN A 897 -11.76 -22.68 -57.76
C ASN A 897 -10.41 -22.90 -58.47
N LEU A 898 -10.03 -21.94 -59.33
CA LEU A 898 -8.75 -21.90 -60.01
C LEU A 898 -7.77 -21.00 -59.24
N GLY A 899 -6.51 -21.43 -59.13
CA GLY A 899 -5.45 -20.63 -58.51
C GLY A 899 -4.55 -21.48 -57.61
N PRO A 900 -3.46 -20.89 -57.08
CA PRO A 900 -2.48 -21.60 -56.26
C PRO A 900 -3.05 -21.91 -54.86
N GLY A 901 -3.91 -22.92 -54.79
CA GLY A 901 -4.48 -23.51 -53.57
C GLY A 901 -5.61 -22.73 -52.86
N PHE A 902 -5.90 -21.48 -53.23
CA PHE A 902 -6.86 -20.61 -52.51
C PHE A 902 -8.22 -20.38 -53.20
N ASP A 903 -8.64 -21.24 -54.13
CA ASP A 903 -9.92 -21.11 -54.87
C ASP A 903 -10.18 -19.66 -55.36
N PHE A 904 -9.14 -18.98 -55.86
CA PHE A 904 -9.08 -17.52 -55.98
C PHE A 904 -9.79 -16.97 -57.23
N LEU A 905 -9.92 -17.79 -58.28
CA LEU A 905 -10.49 -17.39 -59.57
C LEU A 905 -11.63 -18.31 -59.99
N GLY A 906 -12.70 -17.71 -60.49
CA GLY A 906 -13.74 -18.38 -61.27
C GLY A 906 -13.93 -17.68 -62.60
N ALA A 907 -14.19 -18.44 -63.66
CA ALA A 907 -14.37 -17.92 -65.00
C ALA A 907 -15.57 -18.58 -65.68
N ALA A 908 -16.37 -17.78 -66.40
CA ALA A 908 -17.41 -18.27 -67.27
C ALA A 908 -16.81 -18.80 -68.59
N VAL A 909 -17.43 -19.82 -69.16
CA VAL A 909 -16.99 -20.50 -70.38
C VAL A 909 -17.97 -20.18 -71.50
N ASP A 910 -17.43 -19.82 -72.66
CA ASP A 910 -18.22 -19.38 -73.80
C ASP A 910 -18.96 -20.54 -74.49
N GLY A 911 -20.20 -20.27 -74.92
CA GLY A 911 -21.03 -21.16 -75.75
C GLY A 911 -21.72 -22.34 -75.04
N LEU A 912 -21.55 -22.53 -73.73
CA LEU A 912 -22.23 -23.57 -72.94
C LEU A 912 -22.89 -22.90 -71.73
N GLY A 913 -24.13 -23.23 -71.42
CA GLY A 913 -24.84 -22.58 -70.31
C GLY A 913 -26.32 -22.93 -70.25
N ASP A 914 -27.01 -22.37 -69.26
CA ASP A 914 -28.44 -22.56 -69.04
C ASP A 914 -29.21 -21.29 -69.38
N PHE A 915 -30.45 -21.43 -69.81
CA PHE A 915 -31.33 -20.30 -70.06
C PHE A 915 -32.42 -20.23 -68.99
N VAL A 916 -32.67 -19.02 -68.51
CA VAL A 916 -33.73 -18.72 -67.54
C VAL A 916 -34.60 -17.60 -68.09
N SER A 917 -35.89 -17.89 -68.26
CA SER A 917 -36.91 -16.92 -68.64
C SER A 917 -37.77 -16.58 -67.44
N LEU A 918 -38.06 -15.29 -67.24
CA LEU A 918 -38.89 -14.78 -66.16
C LEU A 918 -40.06 -14.00 -66.76
N SER A 919 -41.27 -14.28 -66.27
CA SER A 919 -42.49 -13.55 -66.64
C SER A 919 -43.33 -13.24 -65.40
N VAL A 920 -44.02 -12.10 -65.42
CA VAL A 920 -45.02 -11.77 -64.39
C VAL A 920 -46.27 -12.61 -64.65
N ASP A 921 -46.66 -13.42 -63.68
CA ASP A 921 -47.79 -14.34 -63.81
C ASP A 921 -48.83 -14.04 -62.73
N SER A 922 -50.01 -13.59 -63.18
CA SER A 922 -51.15 -13.27 -62.31
C SER A 922 -51.76 -14.49 -61.60
N SER A 923 -51.45 -15.72 -62.05
CA SER A 923 -51.89 -16.96 -61.40
C SER A 923 -51.02 -17.33 -60.20
N VAL A 924 -49.80 -16.79 -60.12
CA VAL A 924 -48.88 -16.98 -58.99
C VAL A 924 -49.21 -15.94 -57.92
N ARG A 925 -49.33 -16.39 -56.66
CA ARG A 925 -49.68 -15.48 -55.56
C ARG A 925 -48.67 -14.31 -55.48
N PRO A 926 -49.14 -13.07 -55.26
CA PRO A 926 -48.25 -11.93 -55.09
C PRO A 926 -47.15 -12.19 -54.05
N GLY A 927 -45.91 -11.84 -54.40
CA GLY A 927 -44.74 -12.09 -53.56
C GLY A 927 -44.20 -13.52 -53.57
N HIS A 928 -44.74 -14.42 -54.41
CA HIS A 928 -44.24 -15.78 -54.57
C HIS A 928 -43.65 -16.03 -55.97
N VAL A 929 -42.76 -17.01 -56.05
CA VAL A 929 -42.14 -17.48 -57.30
C VAL A 929 -42.61 -18.90 -57.56
N SER A 930 -42.91 -19.24 -58.83
CA SER A 930 -43.09 -20.62 -59.29
C SER A 930 -42.11 -20.95 -60.41
N ILE A 931 -41.74 -22.23 -60.57
CA ILE A 931 -41.02 -22.72 -61.77
C ILE A 931 -42.03 -23.51 -62.59
N SER A 932 -42.40 -22.98 -63.74
CA SER A 932 -43.45 -23.53 -64.60
C SER A 932 -42.96 -24.71 -65.44
N GLU A 933 -41.70 -24.68 -65.90
CA GLU A 933 -41.15 -25.70 -66.78
C GLU A 933 -39.62 -25.82 -66.64
N ILE A 934 -39.10 -27.05 -66.71
CA ILE A 934 -37.66 -27.35 -66.80
C ILE A 934 -37.43 -28.30 -67.99
N SER A 935 -36.63 -27.88 -68.96
CA SER A 935 -36.25 -28.68 -70.13
C SER A 935 -34.75 -29.02 -70.11
N GLY A 936 -34.36 -30.12 -70.78
CA GLY A 936 -32.95 -30.53 -70.91
C GLY A 936 -32.39 -31.43 -69.80
N CYS A 937 -33.12 -31.68 -68.70
CA CYS A 937 -32.73 -32.64 -67.66
C CYS A 937 -33.94 -33.09 -66.81
N SER A 938 -34.10 -34.40 -66.57
CA SER A 938 -35.26 -34.98 -65.85
C SER A 938 -35.10 -35.07 -64.32
N LYS A 939 -33.94 -34.68 -63.76
CA LYS A 939 -33.61 -34.85 -62.33
C LYS A 939 -33.74 -33.57 -61.49
N LEU A 940 -34.11 -32.43 -62.08
CA LEU A 940 -34.19 -31.15 -61.37
C LEU A 940 -35.62 -30.89 -60.84
N SER A 941 -35.70 -30.37 -59.62
CA SER A 941 -36.99 -30.07 -58.97
C SER A 941 -37.62 -28.79 -59.53
N THR A 942 -38.92 -28.85 -59.82
CA THR A 942 -39.76 -27.67 -60.13
C THR A 942 -40.21 -26.91 -58.88
N ASN A 943 -39.92 -27.42 -57.68
CA ASN A 943 -40.17 -26.69 -56.45
C ASN A 943 -39.12 -25.55 -56.30
N PRO A 944 -39.54 -24.27 -56.27
CA PRO A 944 -38.63 -23.13 -56.18
C PRO A 944 -37.73 -23.14 -54.94
N LEU A 945 -38.13 -23.78 -53.84
CA LEU A 945 -37.34 -23.87 -52.62
C LEU A 945 -36.24 -24.95 -52.69
N TYR A 946 -36.34 -25.88 -53.64
CA TYR A 946 -35.35 -26.95 -53.88
C TYR A 946 -34.60 -26.76 -55.20
N ASN A 947 -34.69 -25.57 -55.79
CA ASN A 947 -34.03 -25.22 -57.04
C ASN A 947 -33.29 -23.89 -56.87
N CYS A 948 -31.98 -23.87 -57.14
CA CYS A 948 -31.14 -22.70 -56.92
C CYS A 948 -31.65 -21.43 -57.63
N ALA A 949 -32.22 -21.56 -58.83
CA ALA A 949 -32.80 -20.41 -59.55
C ALA A 949 -34.05 -19.86 -58.85
N GLY A 950 -34.89 -20.75 -58.29
CA GLY A 950 -36.06 -20.36 -57.51
C GLY A 950 -35.68 -19.69 -56.18
N ILE A 951 -34.69 -20.22 -55.47
CA ILE A 951 -34.16 -19.62 -54.23
C ILE A 951 -33.60 -18.22 -54.51
N ALA A 952 -32.79 -18.07 -55.57
CA ALA A 952 -32.24 -16.79 -55.97
C ALA A 952 -33.35 -15.78 -56.29
N ALA A 953 -34.35 -16.16 -57.09
CA ALA A 953 -35.47 -15.28 -57.43
C ALA A 953 -36.30 -14.87 -56.20
N ILE A 954 -36.56 -15.79 -55.26
CA ILE A 954 -37.26 -15.48 -54.00
C ILE A 954 -36.44 -14.50 -53.15
N ALA A 955 -35.13 -14.71 -53.06
CA ALA A 955 -34.23 -13.83 -52.31
C ALA A 955 -34.19 -12.43 -52.95
N THR A 956 -34.11 -12.32 -54.28
CA THR A 956 -34.15 -11.06 -55.00
C THR A 956 -35.50 -10.35 -54.84
N MET A 957 -36.63 -11.06 -54.92
CA MET A 957 -37.95 -10.47 -54.65
C MET A 957 -38.06 -9.91 -53.23
N LYS A 958 -37.52 -10.63 -52.23
CA LYS A 958 -37.45 -10.14 -50.85
C LYS A 958 -36.56 -8.91 -50.72
N MET A 959 -35.38 -8.93 -51.34
CA MET A 959 -34.42 -7.83 -51.30
C MET A 959 -34.97 -6.55 -51.94
N LEU A 960 -35.70 -6.69 -53.04
CA LEU A 960 -36.36 -5.57 -53.74
C LEU A 960 -37.74 -5.22 -53.14
N ASN A 961 -38.16 -5.91 -52.09
CA ASN A 961 -39.45 -5.78 -51.42
C ASN A 961 -40.67 -5.86 -52.36
N ILE A 962 -40.57 -6.69 -53.39
CA ILE A 962 -41.63 -6.89 -54.38
C ILE A 962 -42.67 -7.83 -53.79
N ARG A 963 -43.84 -7.28 -53.45
CA ARG A 963 -45.00 -8.02 -52.91
C ARG A 963 -46.26 -7.89 -53.74
N SER A 964 -46.21 -7.09 -54.80
CA SER A 964 -47.38 -6.66 -55.58
C SER A 964 -47.78 -7.64 -56.68
N PHE A 965 -46.90 -8.54 -57.11
CA PHE A 965 -47.18 -9.52 -58.16
C PHE A 965 -46.38 -10.82 -57.95
N GLY A 966 -46.84 -11.92 -58.56
CA GLY A 966 -46.16 -13.22 -58.58
C GLY A 966 -45.28 -13.37 -59.82
N LEU A 967 -44.19 -14.16 -59.70
CA LEU A 967 -43.25 -14.41 -60.79
C LEU A 967 -43.23 -15.89 -61.19
N SER A 968 -43.14 -16.17 -62.48
CA SER A 968 -43.01 -17.51 -63.03
C SER A 968 -41.68 -17.64 -63.79
N LEU A 969 -40.94 -18.71 -63.50
CA LEU A 969 -39.64 -19.03 -64.09
C LEU A 969 -39.75 -20.25 -65.02
N LYS A 970 -39.10 -20.17 -66.18
CA LYS A 970 -38.86 -21.32 -67.07
C LYS A 970 -37.36 -21.54 -67.24
N LEU A 971 -36.91 -22.78 -67.04
CA LEU A 971 -35.49 -23.16 -67.07
C LEU A 971 -35.21 -24.10 -68.24
N GLU A 972 -34.14 -23.85 -68.98
CA GLU A 972 -33.65 -24.71 -70.06
C GLU A 972 -32.18 -25.05 -69.79
N LYS A 973 -31.90 -26.32 -69.47
CA LYS A 973 -30.56 -26.80 -69.11
C LYS A 973 -29.78 -27.15 -70.37
N GLY A 974 -28.70 -26.41 -70.64
CA GLY A 974 -27.81 -26.66 -71.79
C GLY A 974 -26.56 -27.50 -71.48
N LEU A 975 -26.39 -27.93 -70.22
CA LEU A 975 -25.24 -28.71 -69.75
C LEU A 975 -25.65 -30.11 -69.23
N PRO A 976 -25.04 -31.20 -69.74
CA PRO A 976 -25.20 -32.52 -69.15
C PRO A 976 -24.53 -32.60 -67.76
N LEU A 977 -25.06 -33.44 -66.88
CA LEU A 977 -24.53 -33.62 -65.52
C LEU A 977 -23.12 -34.25 -65.58
N GLY A 978 -22.10 -33.55 -65.06
CA GLY A 978 -20.74 -34.09 -64.90
C GLY A 978 -19.68 -33.71 -65.94
N SER A 979 -19.91 -32.71 -66.80
CA SER A 979 -18.93 -32.32 -67.85
C SER A 979 -18.12 -31.07 -67.49
N GLY A 980 -16.81 -31.25 -67.23
CA GLY A 980 -15.79 -30.19 -67.14
C GLY A 980 -14.66 -30.39 -68.17
N LEU A 981 -13.86 -29.35 -68.42
CA LEU A 981 -12.73 -29.37 -69.37
C LEU A 981 -11.67 -30.41 -68.92
N VAL A 982 -11.47 -31.47 -69.71
CA VAL A 982 -10.72 -32.70 -69.37
C VAL A 982 -11.15 -33.31 -68.03
N SER A 983 -12.33 -33.91 -68.02
CA SER A 983 -12.86 -34.62 -66.85
C SER A 983 -12.78 -36.14 -67.06
N PRO A 984 -12.11 -36.90 -66.17
CA PRO A 984 -12.17 -38.35 -66.18
C PRO A 984 -13.52 -38.84 -65.63
N GLU A 985 -14.00 -40.01 -66.09
CA GLU A 985 -15.12 -40.77 -65.51
C GLU A 985 -14.70 -41.38 -64.16
N PHE A 986 -14.36 -40.51 -63.21
CA PHE A 986 -13.97 -40.83 -61.86
C PHE A 986 -14.69 -39.88 -60.92
N GLU A 987 -15.34 -40.41 -59.89
CA GLU A 987 -16.00 -39.59 -58.90
C GLU A 987 -15.14 -39.56 -57.63
N ALA A 988 -14.57 -38.40 -57.33
CA ALA A 988 -13.82 -38.16 -56.10
C ALA A 988 -14.75 -37.48 -55.08
N PRO A 989 -15.12 -38.13 -53.94
CA PRO A 989 -15.97 -37.49 -52.95
C PRO A 989 -15.32 -36.22 -52.39
N THR A 990 -15.99 -35.07 -52.54
CA THR A 990 -15.50 -33.75 -52.10
C THR A 990 -15.05 -33.74 -50.63
N LYS A 991 -15.71 -34.54 -49.78
CA LYS A 991 -15.34 -34.69 -48.36
C LYS A 991 -13.95 -35.30 -48.18
N LYS A 992 -13.58 -36.32 -48.97
CA LYS A 992 -12.25 -36.96 -48.92
C LYS A 992 -11.16 -36.04 -49.47
N MET A 993 -11.46 -35.31 -50.54
CA MET A 993 -10.53 -34.36 -51.18
C MET A 993 -10.23 -33.12 -50.33
N ARG A 994 -11.17 -32.72 -49.46
CA ARG A 994 -10.96 -31.67 -48.45
C ARG A 994 -10.21 -32.20 -47.22
N ALA A 995 -10.47 -33.44 -46.79
CA ALA A 995 -9.81 -34.06 -45.65
C ALA A 995 -8.31 -34.33 -45.86
N ALA A 996 -7.86 -34.43 -47.11
CA ALA A 996 -6.46 -34.65 -47.46
C ALA A 996 -5.55 -33.42 -47.29
N LEU A 997 -6.13 -32.24 -47.04
CA LEU A 997 -5.38 -31.02 -46.81
C LEU A 997 -4.77 -31.00 -45.40
N PRO A 998 -3.55 -30.46 -45.22
CA PRO A 998 -2.93 -30.41 -43.91
C PRO A 998 -3.67 -29.41 -43.00
N ALA A 999 -3.80 -29.77 -41.72
CA ALA A 999 -4.38 -28.88 -40.71
C ALA A 999 -3.49 -27.65 -40.42
N GLU A 1000 -2.19 -27.77 -40.67
CA GLU A 1000 -1.20 -26.71 -40.46
C GLU A 1000 -0.34 -26.53 -41.71
N ILE A 1001 -0.08 -25.26 -42.06
CA ILE A 1001 0.74 -24.89 -43.20
C ILE A 1001 1.92 -24.04 -42.74
N GLY A 1002 3.12 -24.34 -43.26
CA GLY A 1002 4.29 -23.53 -42.99
C GLY A 1002 4.14 -22.13 -43.60
N MET A 1003 4.51 -21.10 -42.83
CA MET A 1003 4.47 -19.70 -43.26
C MET A 1003 5.14 -19.47 -44.63
N PRO A 1004 6.29 -20.09 -44.98
CA PRO A 1004 6.89 -19.91 -46.30
C PRO A 1004 6.02 -20.42 -47.46
N HIS A 1005 5.27 -21.52 -47.25
CA HIS A 1005 4.36 -22.05 -48.27
C HIS A 1005 3.11 -21.17 -48.41
N HIS A 1006 2.61 -20.63 -47.28
CA HIS A 1006 1.51 -19.67 -47.28
C HIS A 1006 1.89 -18.39 -48.03
N ILE A 1007 3.04 -17.78 -47.69
CA ILE A 1007 3.58 -16.59 -48.37
C ILE A 1007 3.79 -16.88 -49.87
N TRP A 1008 4.35 -18.04 -50.21
CA TRP A 1008 4.54 -18.44 -51.61
C TRP A 1008 3.21 -18.48 -52.36
N ASN A 1009 2.20 -19.20 -51.88
CA ASN A 1009 0.92 -19.26 -52.56
C ASN A 1009 0.23 -17.88 -52.63
N CYS A 1010 0.32 -17.05 -51.58
CA CYS A 1010 -0.20 -15.68 -51.59
C CYS A 1010 0.50 -14.80 -52.64
N SER A 1011 1.82 -14.91 -52.79
CA SER A 1011 2.58 -14.23 -53.84
C SER A 1011 2.16 -14.68 -55.24
N GLN A 1012 1.89 -15.99 -55.42
CA GLN A 1012 1.44 -16.52 -56.70
C GLN A 1012 0.00 -16.10 -57.01
N ALA A 1013 -0.85 -15.93 -55.99
CA ALA A 1013 -2.18 -15.35 -56.17
C ALA A 1013 -2.10 -13.89 -56.65
N GLY A 1014 -1.19 -13.09 -56.07
CA GLY A 1014 -0.90 -11.73 -56.56
C GLY A 1014 -0.34 -11.73 -57.99
N ALA A 1015 0.59 -12.63 -58.30
CA ALA A 1015 1.16 -12.78 -59.64
C ALA A 1015 0.11 -13.22 -60.68
N LEU A 1016 -0.84 -14.06 -60.28
CA LEU A 1016 -1.96 -14.48 -61.12
C LEU A 1016 -2.86 -13.29 -61.50
N VAL A 1017 -3.20 -12.42 -60.54
CA VAL A 1017 -3.99 -11.20 -60.81
C VAL A 1017 -3.23 -10.23 -61.71
N ALA A 1018 -1.94 -10.00 -61.41
CA ALA A 1018 -1.09 -9.14 -62.22
C ALA A 1018 -0.99 -9.65 -63.67
N ALA A 1019 -0.78 -10.96 -63.85
CA ALA A 1019 -0.71 -11.58 -65.17
C ALA A 1019 -2.01 -11.44 -65.98
N ILE A 1020 -3.18 -11.47 -65.32
CA ILE A 1020 -4.47 -11.22 -65.98
C ILE A 1020 -4.57 -9.76 -66.43
N LEU A 1021 -4.23 -8.80 -65.55
CA LEU A 1021 -4.30 -7.36 -65.85
C LEU A 1021 -3.33 -6.95 -66.96
N GLU A 1022 -2.16 -7.58 -67.01
CA GLU A 1022 -1.12 -7.34 -68.03
C GLU A 1022 -1.34 -8.15 -69.32
N GLY A 1023 -2.29 -9.09 -69.34
CA GLY A 1023 -2.51 -9.99 -70.48
C GLY A 1023 -1.38 -11.01 -70.71
N ASN A 1024 -0.60 -11.33 -69.67
CA ASN A 1024 0.58 -12.20 -69.74
C ASN A 1024 0.21 -13.68 -69.52
N VAL A 1025 -0.15 -14.38 -70.60
CA VAL A 1025 -0.59 -15.78 -70.58
C VAL A 1025 0.48 -16.76 -70.02
N PRO A 1026 1.79 -16.62 -70.34
CA PRO A 1026 2.83 -17.44 -69.72
C PRO A 1026 2.94 -17.25 -68.20
N ALA A 1027 2.88 -16.01 -67.70
CA ALA A 1027 2.91 -15.73 -66.27
C ALA A 1027 1.66 -16.28 -65.57
N LEU A 1028 0.49 -16.18 -66.21
CA LEU A 1028 -0.77 -16.74 -65.73
C LEU A 1028 -0.66 -18.27 -65.54
N GLY A 1029 -0.18 -18.98 -66.56
CA GLY A 1029 -0.01 -20.44 -66.49
C GLY A 1029 1.00 -20.87 -65.42
N LYS A 1030 2.12 -20.15 -65.30
CA LYS A 1030 3.15 -20.40 -64.29
C LYS A 1030 2.64 -20.19 -62.86
N ALA A 1031 1.96 -19.06 -62.62
CA ALA A 1031 1.38 -18.75 -61.31
C ALA A 1031 0.30 -19.76 -60.92
N MET A 1032 -0.57 -20.14 -61.87
CA MET A 1032 -1.65 -21.11 -61.64
C MET A 1032 -1.11 -22.51 -61.31
N SER A 1033 0.04 -22.90 -61.86
CA SER A 1033 0.64 -24.23 -61.62
C SER A 1033 1.54 -24.30 -60.38
N SER A 1034 1.75 -23.17 -59.68
CA SER A 1034 2.75 -23.02 -58.62
C SER A 1034 2.16 -23.16 -57.20
N ASP A 1035 1.26 -24.11 -57.01
CA ASP A 1035 0.65 -24.43 -55.71
C ASP A 1035 1.56 -25.36 -54.87
N ARG A 1036 1.92 -24.94 -53.65
CA ARG A 1036 2.71 -25.74 -52.70
C ARG A 1036 1.88 -26.37 -51.57
N ILE A 1037 0.58 -26.14 -51.52
CA ILE A 1037 -0.28 -26.49 -50.39
C ILE A 1037 -1.34 -27.53 -50.79
N VAL A 1038 -2.22 -27.20 -51.73
CA VAL A 1038 -3.44 -27.99 -51.99
C VAL A 1038 -3.18 -29.05 -53.05
N GLU A 1039 -2.59 -28.68 -54.17
CA GLU A 1039 -2.37 -29.57 -55.30
C GLU A 1039 -1.42 -30.75 -55.01
N PRO A 1040 -0.29 -30.59 -54.29
CA PRO A 1040 0.57 -31.72 -53.92
C PRO A 1040 -0.12 -32.79 -53.05
N ARG A 1041 -1.21 -32.42 -52.37
CA ARG A 1041 -1.99 -33.32 -51.51
C ARG A 1041 -3.14 -33.99 -52.25
N ARG A 1042 -3.72 -33.31 -53.25
CA ARG A 1042 -4.86 -33.79 -54.03
C ARG A 1042 -4.46 -34.60 -55.26
N ALA A 1043 -3.37 -34.24 -55.94
CA ALA A 1043 -2.94 -34.91 -57.17
C ALA A 1043 -2.73 -36.43 -57.01
N PRO A 1044 -2.13 -36.95 -55.90
CA PRO A 1044 -1.95 -38.39 -55.72
C PRO A 1044 -3.27 -39.17 -55.51
N LEU A 1045 -4.36 -38.50 -55.12
CA LEU A 1045 -5.66 -39.12 -54.91
C LEU A 1045 -6.43 -39.35 -56.21
N ILE A 1046 -5.96 -38.77 -57.32
CA ILE A 1046 -6.58 -38.90 -58.64
C ILE A 1046 -5.63 -39.74 -59.51
N PRO A 1047 -6.01 -40.99 -59.86
CA PRO A 1047 -5.16 -41.87 -60.65
C PRO A 1047 -4.65 -41.21 -61.94
N GLY A 1048 -3.32 -41.18 -62.12
CA GLY A 1048 -2.67 -40.65 -63.32
C GLY A 1048 -2.53 -39.12 -63.42
N MET A 1049 -3.04 -38.34 -62.45
CA MET A 1049 -3.09 -36.87 -62.53
C MET A 1049 -1.71 -36.20 -62.67
N GLU A 1050 -0.68 -36.69 -61.97
CA GLU A 1050 0.67 -36.11 -62.09
C GLU A 1050 1.25 -36.28 -63.50
N ARG A 1051 0.99 -37.42 -64.15
CA ARG A 1051 1.42 -37.64 -65.55
C ARG A 1051 0.63 -36.74 -66.50
N VAL A 1052 -0.68 -36.58 -66.28
CA VAL A 1052 -1.54 -35.73 -67.11
C VAL A 1052 -1.05 -34.29 -67.10
N LYS A 1053 -0.73 -33.75 -65.94
CA LYS A 1053 -0.14 -32.41 -65.83
C LYS A 1053 1.17 -32.31 -66.61
N LYS A 1054 2.05 -33.29 -66.42
CA LYS A 1054 3.34 -33.32 -67.12
C LYS A 1054 3.16 -33.41 -68.65
N ALA A 1055 2.22 -34.24 -69.10
CA ALA A 1055 1.88 -34.39 -70.52
C ALA A 1055 1.31 -33.09 -71.11
N ALA A 1056 0.49 -32.35 -70.34
CA ALA A 1056 -0.02 -31.05 -70.76
C ALA A 1056 1.10 -30.02 -70.98
N ILE A 1057 2.05 -29.94 -70.04
CA ILE A 1057 3.20 -29.03 -70.15
C ILE A 1057 4.16 -29.46 -71.28
N GLU A 1058 4.45 -30.76 -71.41
CA GLU A 1058 5.27 -31.32 -72.51
C GLU A 1058 4.63 -31.05 -73.89
N ALA A 1059 3.31 -31.06 -73.99
CA ALA A 1059 2.55 -30.74 -75.20
C ALA A 1059 2.40 -29.23 -75.46
N GLY A 1060 2.98 -28.37 -74.60
CA GLY A 1060 3.05 -26.93 -74.82
C GLY A 1060 2.00 -26.08 -74.09
N ALA A 1061 1.33 -26.60 -73.06
CA ALA A 1061 0.51 -25.78 -72.17
C ALA A 1061 1.38 -24.84 -71.31
N PHE A 1062 0.94 -23.60 -71.09
CA PHE A 1062 1.65 -22.64 -70.23
C PHE A 1062 1.51 -22.94 -68.73
N GLY A 1063 0.51 -23.74 -68.38
CA GLY A 1063 0.24 -24.17 -67.01
C GLY A 1063 -0.87 -25.22 -66.98
N CYS A 1064 -0.89 -26.05 -65.95
CA CYS A 1064 -1.93 -27.06 -65.73
C CYS A 1064 -2.16 -27.25 -64.23
N THR A 1065 -3.43 -27.22 -63.80
CA THR A 1065 -3.83 -27.40 -62.38
C THR A 1065 -5.11 -28.22 -62.26
N ILE A 1066 -5.46 -28.60 -61.03
CA ILE A 1066 -6.72 -29.29 -60.70
C ILE A 1066 -7.81 -28.25 -60.41
N SER A 1067 -8.98 -28.40 -61.01
CA SER A 1067 -10.12 -27.51 -60.74
C SER A 1067 -10.88 -27.96 -59.49
N GLY A 1068 -10.74 -27.16 -58.42
CA GLY A 1068 -11.44 -27.37 -57.16
C GLY A 1068 -11.12 -28.70 -56.48
N ALA A 1069 -12.17 -29.38 -55.98
CA ALA A 1069 -12.05 -30.65 -55.27
C ALA A 1069 -12.41 -31.87 -56.14
N GLY A 1070 -12.73 -31.66 -57.43
CA GLY A 1070 -13.02 -32.74 -58.38
C GLY A 1070 -11.77 -33.21 -59.14
N PRO A 1071 -11.87 -34.27 -59.95
CA PRO A 1071 -10.72 -34.82 -60.68
C PRO A 1071 -10.45 -34.15 -62.03
N THR A 1072 -11.13 -33.04 -62.33
CA THR A 1072 -11.01 -32.28 -63.57
C THR A 1072 -9.69 -31.49 -63.60
N ALA A 1073 -8.95 -31.58 -64.72
CA ALA A 1073 -7.70 -30.86 -64.93
C ALA A 1073 -7.85 -29.73 -65.95
N VAL A 1074 -7.35 -28.53 -65.63
CA VAL A 1074 -7.44 -27.35 -66.48
C VAL A 1074 -6.06 -26.92 -66.94
N ALA A 1075 -5.89 -26.76 -68.25
CA ALA A 1075 -4.66 -26.28 -68.88
C ALA A 1075 -4.84 -24.88 -69.48
N VAL A 1076 -3.85 -24.01 -69.29
CA VAL A 1076 -3.79 -22.66 -69.88
C VAL A 1076 -3.08 -22.74 -71.23
N ILE A 1077 -3.76 -22.26 -72.25
CA ILE A 1077 -3.36 -22.29 -73.66
C ILE A 1077 -3.65 -20.93 -74.31
N ASP A 1078 -2.93 -20.61 -75.37
CA ASP A 1078 -3.11 -19.40 -76.19
C ASP A 1078 -3.81 -19.69 -77.54
N ASN A 1079 -3.77 -20.93 -78.01
CA ASN A 1079 -4.29 -21.35 -79.31
C ASN A 1079 -5.22 -22.57 -79.19
N GLU A 1080 -6.39 -22.48 -79.83
CA GLU A 1080 -7.45 -23.48 -79.81
C GLU A 1080 -7.08 -24.80 -80.52
N GLU A 1081 -6.27 -24.76 -81.59
CA GLU A 1081 -5.81 -25.96 -82.30
C GLU A 1081 -4.79 -26.75 -81.49
N LYS A 1082 -3.78 -26.06 -80.93
CA LYS A 1082 -2.85 -26.64 -79.94
C LYS A 1082 -3.59 -27.15 -78.70
N GLY A 1083 -4.64 -26.46 -78.28
CA GLY A 1083 -5.49 -26.89 -77.18
C GLY A 1083 -6.11 -28.28 -77.39
N LYS A 1084 -6.51 -28.61 -78.62
CA LYS A 1084 -7.09 -29.93 -78.94
C LYS A 1084 -6.03 -31.03 -78.86
N GLU A 1085 -4.83 -30.76 -79.33
CA GLU A 1085 -3.68 -31.67 -79.24
C GLU A 1085 -3.27 -31.92 -77.78
N ILE A 1086 -3.12 -30.85 -76.99
CA ILE A 1086 -2.85 -30.91 -75.54
C ILE A 1086 -3.94 -31.70 -74.84
N GLY A 1087 -5.21 -31.43 -75.15
CA GLY A 1087 -6.36 -32.16 -74.61
C GLY A 1087 -6.31 -33.66 -74.92
N GLN A 1088 -5.96 -34.05 -76.15
CA GLN A 1088 -5.77 -35.46 -76.53
C GLN A 1088 -4.64 -36.11 -75.75
N LYS A 1089 -3.50 -35.43 -75.58
CA LYS A 1089 -2.36 -35.93 -74.78
C LYS A 1089 -2.70 -36.10 -73.31
N MET A 1090 -3.53 -35.21 -72.76
CA MET A 1090 -4.05 -35.34 -71.40
C MET A 1090 -5.00 -36.54 -71.26
N VAL A 1091 -5.89 -36.77 -72.23
CA VAL A 1091 -6.79 -37.94 -72.25
C VAL A 1091 -6.00 -39.25 -72.37
N GLU A 1092 -5.00 -39.29 -73.25
CA GLU A 1092 -4.07 -40.43 -73.37
C GLU A 1092 -3.36 -40.71 -72.04
N ALA A 1093 -2.88 -39.67 -71.35
CA ALA A 1093 -2.22 -39.82 -70.06
C ALA A 1093 -3.15 -40.35 -68.95
N PHE A 1094 -4.42 -39.90 -68.91
CA PHE A 1094 -5.43 -40.45 -68.00
C PHE A 1094 -5.72 -41.92 -68.30
N LEU A 1095 -5.79 -42.30 -69.57
CA LEU A 1095 -6.06 -43.68 -69.97
C LEU A 1095 -4.86 -44.61 -69.68
N GLN A 1096 -3.64 -44.19 -70.02
CA GLN A 1096 -2.44 -45.02 -69.90
C GLN A 1096 -1.93 -45.19 -68.46
N GLN A 1097 -2.00 -44.15 -67.63
CA GLN A 1097 -1.46 -44.17 -66.26
C GLN A 1097 -2.54 -44.23 -65.18
N GLY A 1098 -3.73 -43.67 -65.45
CA GLY A 1098 -4.85 -43.68 -64.51
C GLY A 1098 -5.87 -44.78 -64.75
N ASN A 1099 -5.87 -45.41 -65.93
CA ASN A 1099 -6.94 -46.28 -66.42
C ASN A 1099 -8.33 -45.61 -66.39
N LEU A 1100 -8.37 -44.29 -66.62
CA LEU A 1100 -9.59 -43.49 -66.60
C LEU A 1100 -9.96 -43.03 -68.02
N LYS A 1101 -11.21 -43.23 -68.41
CA LYS A 1101 -11.77 -42.59 -69.61
C LYS A 1101 -11.95 -41.12 -69.32
N ALA A 1102 -11.48 -40.24 -70.20
CA ALA A 1102 -11.61 -38.79 -70.03
C ALA A 1102 -12.05 -38.12 -71.32
N VAL A 1103 -12.77 -36.99 -71.19
CA VAL A 1103 -13.21 -36.17 -72.32
C VAL A 1103 -12.57 -34.80 -72.25
N ALA A 1104 -11.75 -34.46 -73.25
CA ALA A 1104 -11.17 -33.13 -73.39
C ALA A 1104 -12.12 -32.18 -74.12
N MET A 1105 -12.20 -30.94 -73.63
CA MET A 1105 -12.90 -29.84 -74.31
C MET A 1105 -11.96 -28.64 -74.36
N VAL A 1106 -12.08 -27.83 -75.40
CA VAL A 1106 -11.33 -26.57 -75.56
C VAL A 1106 -12.35 -25.47 -75.79
N LYS A 1107 -12.38 -24.48 -74.89
CA LYS A 1107 -13.34 -23.37 -74.92
C LYS A 1107 -12.68 -22.07 -74.49
N ARG A 1108 -13.19 -20.95 -75.00
CA ARG A 1108 -12.77 -19.60 -74.62
C ARG A 1108 -13.48 -19.17 -73.34
N LEU A 1109 -12.88 -18.23 -72.61
CA LEU A 1109 -13.52 -17.60 -71.47
C LEU A 1109 -14.58 -16.61 -71.95
N ASP A 1110 -15.78 -16.69 -71.39
CA ASP A 1110 -16.86 -15.74 -71.62
C ASP A 1110 -16.54 -14.44 -70.86
N ARG A 1111 -16.41 -13.33 -71.60
CA ARG A 1111 -16.09 -12.00 -71.05
C ARG A 1111 -17.33 -11.23 -70.58
N VAL A 1112 -18.52 -11.71 -70.92
CA VAL A 1112 -19.79 -11.03 -70.65
C VAL A 1112 -20.50 -11.69 -69.46
N GLY A 1113 -20.29 -12.99 -69.25
CA GLY A 1113 -20.91 -13.72 -68.15
C GLY A 1113 -22.42 -13.88 -68.35
N ALA A 1114 -23.17 -13.92 -67.24
CA ALA A 1114 -24.62 -14.00 -67.29
C ALA A 1114 -25.20 -12.72 -67.92
N ARG A 1115 -26.02 -12.87 -68.95
CA ARG A 1115 -26.51 -11.74 -69.76
C ARG A 1115 -27.98 -11.88 -70.12
N LEU A 1116 -28.66 -10.74 -70.26
CA LEU A 1116 -29.99 -10.68 -70.85
C LEU A 1116 -29.87 -10.96 -72.35
N ILE A 1117 -30.71 -11.85 -72.86
CA ILE A 1117 -30.98 -12.00 -74.29
C ILE A 1117 -32.16 -11.11 -74.58
N ASP A 1118 -31.91 -9.95 -75.17
CA ASP A 1118 -32.97 -9.12 -75.72
C ASP A 1118 -33.74 -9.94 -76.76
N SER A 1119 -35.06 -9.99 -76.64
CA SER A 1119 -35.94 -10.57 -77.65
C SER A 1119 -36.03 -9.65 -78.87
N VAL A 1120 -34.89 -9.37 -79.51
CA VAL A 1120 -34.80 -8.74 -80.84
C VAL A 1120 -33.62 -9.35 -81.58
N THR A 1121 -33.86 -10.50 -82.21
CA THR A 1121 -33.12 -10.94 -83.40
C THR A 1121 -34.13 -11.39 -84.46
N ARG A 1122 -34.67 -10.40 -85.19
CA ARG A 1122 -34.64 -10.36 -86.66
C ARG A 1122 -34.99 -8.96 -87.14
#